data_AF-A0A7X7KJQ1-F1
#
_entry.id   AF-A0A7X7KJQ1-F1
#
_cell.length_a   1.000
_cell.length_b   1.000
_cell.length_c   1.000
_cell.angle_alpha   90.00
_cell.angle_beta   90.00
_cell.angle_gamma   90.00
#
_symmetry.space_group_name_H-M   'P 1'
#
loop_
_entity.id
_entity.type
_entity.pdbx_description
1 polymer ?
#
loop_
_entity_poly.entity_id
_entity_poly.type
_entity_poly.pdbx_seq_one_letter_code
_entity_poly.pdbx_strand_id
1 'polypeptide(L)'
;MSIASIPVVPTPSSVALMALAAGPASASELMVGSHPPALGLPHFPTPAQALVWRNWEIVPVERLAAVLETTPAVVMELAGDMGLRLPPQVAPEWLERGYVTLIRANWHLLPYEQLLRLLDWPAKKLADTLREDDFLWNKLGLLKPDCPRLVYRPLTASERAATAALRGVVREHFPTLQDDDTERPFGFLEAMATAPAGLSRSPAAAAAAGGDAFGLRLIYSYSAVYGDPLMTPELDPFPDGLLARLGEVGVNGVWLQGILYTLYPWEAAPEYAVGWETRLRNLRALVARAAARGIGVYLYLNEPRSMPLSFFAGHPNLKGVEFPALGVAAMCTSEPAVLDYLRRATAWLFEQVPDLAGVFTISMSENPTHCHSKNTGQGCPRCAGRPVPEVVAEVNRAIAEGAHRVKPSARVLVWTWAWPLSWASQAVALLPPDVEVMNVSEEALPTHVAGIDGQVVDYSISQVGPGPKASALWKECRERGLRTVAKVQFNNTWECSAVPYLPTFDLVEAHLRNLKAAGVDGLMLSWTLGGYPSPILELLVRPADEVIARRYGAAVASRVRLACRQLSTAFQEFPFHISVLYTAPQNVGPRNLLYAEPTGYRATMVGIPYDDLKAWRAIYPEEVFEEQFRRLSDGWLAGLEALRACRAEVEPAHRAEFDDLERVATAAWCHFRSTFCQIAFVRRRQSQDPKDRARILELLDEEIALARTLHDLARADSRLGFEATNHYAYTLNDLREKVLNCTHLRALLGTS
;
A
#
# COMPACT_ATOMS: atom_id res chain seq x y z
N MET A 1 46.64 -0.13 -52.74
CA MET A 1 47.76 -0.16 -51.77
C MET A 1 47.55 0.98 -50.78
N SER A 2 47.58 0.64 -49.49
CA SER A 2 47.48 1.49 -48.26
C SER A 2 46.20 2.32 -48.07
N ILE A 3 45.34 2.13 -47.05
CA ILE A 3 45.49 1.90 -45.57
C ILE A 3 46.25 3.10 -44.94
N ALA A 4 45.77 3.88 -43.96
CA ALA A 4 44.62 3.84 -43.04
C ALA A 4 44.30 5.26 -42.53
N SER A 5 43.08 5.50 -42.04
CA SER A 5 42.76 6.45 -40.96
C SER A 5 41.37 6.12 -40.39
N ILE A 6 41.31 6.03 -39.05
CA ILE A 6 40.20 5.63 -38.19
C ILE A 6 39.06 6.68 -38.21
N PRO A 7 37.76 6.31 -38.15
CA PRO A 7 36.71 7.25 -37.79
C PRO A 7 36.43 7.23 -36.28
N VAL A 8 36.45 8.43 -35.72
CA VAL A 8 36.05 8.83 -34.37
C VAL A 8 34.53 8.75 -34.23
N VAL A 9 34.09 8.38 -33.03
CA VAL A 9 32.71 8.31 -32.52
C VAL A 9 31.96 9.64 -32.71
N PRO A 10 30.72 9.66 -33.23
CA PRO A 10 29.86 10.85 -33.17
C PRO A 10 29.03 10.87 -31.88
N THR A 11 29.18 11.96 -31.14
CA THR A 11 28.30 12.40 -30.03
C THR A 11 26.89 12.70 -30.53
N PRO A 12 25.82 12.35 -29.79
CA PRO A 12 24.45 12.69 -30.17
C PRO A 12 24.12 14.14 -29.75
N SER A 13 23.88 14.99 -30.73
CA SER A 13 23.15 16.25 -30.55
C SER A 13 21.77 16.11 -31.20
N SER A 14 20.78 16.70 -30.54
CA SER A 14 19.53 17.22 -31.12
C SER A 14 18.33 16.25 -31.21
N VAL A 15 17.72 15.94 -30.07
CA VAL A 15 16.25 15.73 -30.01
C VAL A 15 15.63 17.07 -29.62
N ALA A 16 15.15 17.80 -30.62
CA ALA A 16 14.48 19.07 -30.44
C ALA A 16 13.01 18.86 -30.02
N LEU A 17 12.70 19.39 -28.84
CA LEU A 17 11.46 20.08 -28.45
C LEU A 17 10.21 19.87 -29.34
N MET A 18 9.25 19.10 -28.84
CA MET A 18 7.84 19.52 -28.87
C MET A 18 7.48 20.03 -27.47
N ALA A 19 7.94 21.23 -27.15
CA ALA A 19 7.36 22.03 -26.08
C ALA A 19 6.06 22.64 -26.62
N LEU A 20 4.94 21.98 -26.37
CA LEU A 20 3.67 22.69 -26.29
C LEU A 20 3.81 23.71 -25.16
N ALA A 21 3.72 25.00 -25.49
CA ALA A 21 3.74 26.07 -24.52
C ALA A 21 2.64 25.82 -23.47
N ALA A 22 3.05 25.38 -22.28
CA ALA A 22 2.16 25.25 -21.14
C ALA A 22 1.74 26.67 -20.72
N GLY A 23 0.49 27.01 -20.98
CA GLY A 23 -0.17 28.11 -20.27
C GLY A 23 -0.16 27.85 -18.76
N PRO A 24 -0.43 28.87 -17.92
CA PRO A 24 -0.50 28.68 -16.47
C PRO A 24 -1.44 27.52 -16.14
N ALA A 25 -0.94 26.55 -15.36
CA ALA A 25 -1.71 25.39 -14.94
C ALA A 25 -3.00 25.84 -14.23
N SER A 26 -4.14 25.75 -14.92
CA SER A 26 -5.42 26.13 -14.34
C SER A 26 -5.84 25.05 -13.33
N ALA A 27 -5.91 25.42 -12.04
CA ALA A 27 -6.38 24.54 -10.98
C ALA A 27 -7.87 24.17 -11.08
N SER A 28 -8.61 24.74 -12.05
CA SER A 28 -10.04 24.53 -12.25
C SER A 28 -10.46 23.09 -12.54
N GLU A 29 -9.54 22.21 -12.93
CA GLU A 29 -9.80 20.80 -13.23
C GLU A 29 -9.63 19.87 -12.01
N LEU A 30 -9.13 20.37 -10.89
CA LEU A 30 -8.79 19.58 -9.70
C LEU A 30 -9.97 19.47 -8.73
N MET A 31 -10.10 18.29 -8.11
CA MET A 31 -11.15 18.01 -7.13
C MET A 31 -10.88 18.77 -5.83
N VAL A 32 -11.87 19.49 -5.30
CA VAL A 32 -11.71 20.23 -4.03
C VAL A 32 -12.49 19.57 -2.89
N GLY A 33 -13.70 19.06 -3.13
CA GLY A 33 -14.55 18.51 -2.07
C GLY A 33 -14.98 19.59 -1.07
N SER A 34 -15.03 19.26 0.23
CA SER A 34 -15.11 20.29 1.27
C SER A 34 -13.79 21.06 1.34
N HIS A 35 -13.83 22.33 1.75
CA HIS A 35 -12.64 23.21 1.76
C HIS A 35 -12.39 23.80 3.17
N PRO A 36 -12.17 22.96 4.20
CA PRO A 36 -11.96 23.44 5.57
C PRO A 36 -10.61 24.16 5.71
N PRO A 37 -10.43 25.03 6.73
CA PRO A 37 -9.16 25.67 7.02
C PRO A 37 -8.03 24.65 7.23
N ALA A 38 -6.86 24.88 6.62
CA ALA A 38 -5.68 24.06 6.85
C ALA A 38 -5.23 24.04 8.32
N LEU A 39 -4.56 22.96 8.72
CA LEU A 39 -4.05 22.80 10.08
C LEU A 39 -2.78 23.62 10.27
N GLY A 40 -2.73 24.38 11.37
CA GLY A 40 -1.53 25.09 11.80
C GLY A 40 -0.45 24.13 12.30
N LEU A 41 0.82 24.55 12.20
CA LEU A 41 1.98 23.80 12.66
C LEU A 41 2.78 24.64 13.67
N PRO A 42 2.26 24.84 14.91
CA PRO A 42 2.82 25.79 15.87
C PRO A 42 4.20 25.39 16.41
N HIS A 43 4.61 24.13 16.24
CA HIS A 43 5.96 23.65 16.54
C HIS A 43 7.02 24.13 15.53
N PHE A 44 6.61 24.72 14.41
CA PHE A 44 7.52 25.45 13.51
C PHE A 44 7.40 26.97 13.70
N PRO A 45 8.51 27.72 13.65
CA PRO A 45 8.45 29.17 13.76
C PRO A 45 7.70 29.84 12.61
N THR A 46 7.75 29.26 11.40
CA THR A 46 7.02 29.74 10.22
C THR A 46 6.54 28.60 9.32
N PRO A 47 5.46 28.78 8.54
CA PRO A 47 5.04 27.78 7.54
C PRO A 47 6.08 27.55 6.44
N ALA A 48 6.89 28.56 6.09
CA ALA A 48 7.97 28.40 5.12
C ALA A 48 9.05 27.43 5.62
N GLN A 49 9.40 27.51 6.90
CA GLN A 49 10.31 26.55 7.53
C GLN A 49 9.70 25.15 7.62
N ALA A 50 8.39 25.03 7.90
CA ALA A 50 7.70 23.74 7.85
C ALA A 50 7.74 23.11 6.44
N LEU A 51 7.56 23.92 5.39
CA LEU A 51 7.69 23.45 4.01
C LEU A 51 9.10 22.95 3.71
N VAL A 52 10.13 23.72 4.07
CA VAL A 52 11.53 23.31 3.87
C VAL A 52 11.80 22.02 4.64
N TRP A 53 11.39 21.93 5.90
CA TRP A 53 11.59 20.76 6.75
C TRP A 53 10.99 19.49 6.16
N ARG A 54 9.69 19.50 5.83
CA ARG A 54 8.98 18.29 5.36
C ARG A 54 9.44 17.79 4.00
N ASN A 55 10.15 18.63 3.24
CA ASN A 55 10.58 18.33 1.88
C ASN A 55 12.11 18.30 1.74
N TRP A 56 12.86 18.55 2.83
CA TRP A 56 14.33 18.51 2.82
C TRP A 56 14.82 17.10 2.49
N GLU A 57 15.80 16.98 1.60
CA GLU A 57 16.33 15.68 1.12
C GLU A 57 15.32 14.80 0.35
N ILE A 58 14.13 15.33 0.05
CA ILE A 58 13.08 14.66 -0.72
C ILE A 58 12.89 15.32 -2.08
N VAL A 59 12.94 16.66 -2.13
CA VAL A 59 12.90 17.42 -3.38
C VAL A 59 14.17 18.28 -3.54
N PRO A 60 14.58 18.57 -4.79
CA PRO A 60 15.66 19.51 -5.05
C PRO A 60 15.40 20.90 -4.44
N VAL A 61 16.47 21.54 -3.96
CA VAL A 61 16.43 22.87 -3.31
C VAL A 61 15.86 23.93 -4.25
N GLU A 62 16.12 23.81 -5.55
CA GLU A 62 15.62 24.69 -6.60
C GLU A 62 14.09 24.65 -6.69
N ARG A 63 13.47 23.49 -6.50
CA ARG A 63 12.00 23.37 -6.49
C ARG A 63 11.40 24.06 -5.27
N LEU A 64 12.01 23.90 -4.10
CA LEU A 64 11.58 24.61 -2.88
C LEU A 64 11.69 26.13 -3.04
N ALA A 65 12.80 26.60 -3.62
CA ALA A 65 13.01 28.01 -3.89
C ALA A 65 11.95 28.57 -4.85
N ALA A 66 11.60 27.83 -5.90
CA ALA A 66 10.55 28.21 -6.85
C ALA A 66 9.14 28.23 -6.24
N VAL A 67 8.85 27.30 -5.32
CA VAL A 67 7.57 27.29 -4.57
C VAL A 67 7.48 28.50 -3.65
N LEU A 68 8.55 28.79 -2.92
CA LEU A 68 8.63 29.90 -1.96
C LEU A 68 8.91 31.27 -2.59
N GLU A 69 9.13 31.33 -3.91
CA GLU A 69 9.47 32.55 -4.66
C GLU A 69 10.70 33.26 -4.10
N THR A 70 11.74 32.47 -3.86
CA THR A 70 13.03 32.91 -3.33
C THR A 70 14.18 32.23 -4.07
N THR A 71 15.40 32.32 -3.54
CA THR A 71 16.60 31.70 -4.12
C THR A 71 16.99 30.41 -3.40
N PRO A 72 17.69 29.47 -4.07
CA PRO A 72 18.24 28.28 -3.42
C PRO A 72 19.11 28.59 -2.20
N ALA A 73 19.87 29.70 -2.23
CA ALA A 73 20.71 30.14 -1.11
C ALA A 73 19.89 30.43 0.16
N VAL A 74 18.73 31.09 0.01
CA VAL A 74 17.81 31.37 1.14
C VAL A 74 17.21 30.08 1.68
N VAL A 75 16.87 29.12 0.83
CA VAL A 75 16.35 27.81 1.28
C VAL A 75 17.42 27.04 2.06
N MET A 76 18.68 27.05 1.59
CA MET A 76 19.81 26.46 2.31
C MET A 76 20.04 27.14 3.67
N GLU A 77 19.92 28.46 3.76
CA GLU A 77 20.00 29.21 5.01
C GLU A 77 18.91 28.79 6.00
N LEU A 78 17.65 28.73 5.54
CA LEU A 78 16.52 28.28 6.37
C LEU A 78 16.73 26.85 6.90
N ALA A 79 17.24 25.95 6.07
CA ALA A 79 17.54 24.57 6.47
C ALA A 79 18.66 24.51 7.52
N GLY A 80 19.76 25.25 7.29
CA GLY A 80 20.88 25.34 8.24
C GLY A 80 20.48 25.97 9.57
N ASP A 81 19.62 26.99 9.53
CA ASP A 81 19.10 27.64 10.73
C ASP A 81 18.28 26.68 11.60
N MET A 82 17.53 25.76 10.98
CA MET A 82 16.82 24.68 11.68
C MET A 82 17.73 23.52 12.12
N GLY A 83 18.98 23.47 11.67
CA GLY A 83 19.93 22.40 12.00
C GLY A 83 19.85 21.17 11.10
N LEU A 84 19.25 21.28 9.91
CA LEU A 84 19.19 20.20 8.94
C LEU A 84 20.57 19.92 8.30
N ARG A 85 20.70 18.78 7.62
CA ARG A 85 21.95 18.35 6.97
C ARG A 85 22.32 19.32 5.84
N LEU A 86 23.59 19.71 5.80
CA LEU A 86 24.16 20.54 4.73
C LEU A 86 25.52 19.95 4.27
N PRO A 87 25.70 19.64 2.98
CA PRO A 87 24.72 19.70 1.89
C PRO A 87 23.62 18.62 2.01
N PRO A 88 22.42 18.83 1.41
CA PRO A 88 21.36 17.84 1.41
C PRO A 88 21.70 16.63 0.51
N GLN A 89 21.27 15.44 0.91
CA GLN A 89 21.32 14.22 0.10
C GLN A 89 19.93 13.90 -0.47
N VAL A 90 19.68 14.29 -1.73
CA VAL A 90 18.37 14.09 -2.37
C VAL A 90 18.34 12.77 -3.13
N ALA A 91 17.38 11.91 -2.82
CA ALA A 91 17.10 10.68 -3.57
C ALA A 91 16.06 10.96 -4.68
N PRO A 92 16.40 10.80 -5.98
CA PRO A 92 15.46 11.08 -7.09
C PRO A 92 14.22 10.20 -7.08
N GLU A 93 14.31 9.00 -6.49
CA GLU A 93 13.21 8.04 -6.36
C GLU A 93 11.99 8.62 -5.63
N TRP A 94 12.15 9.65 -4.79
CA TRP A 94 11.02 10.35 -4.18
C TRP A 94 10.06 10.97 -5.20
N LEU A 95 10.58 11.51 -6.31
CA LEU A 95 9.76 12.12 -7.35
C LEU A 95 9.09 11.09 -8.25
N GLU A 96 9.76 9.96 -8.47
CA GLU A 96 9.30 8.90 -9.38
C GLU A 96 8.37 7.90 -8.68
N ARG A 97 8.66 7.58 -7.41
CA ARG A 97 8.01 6.51 -6.63
C ARG A 97 7.49 6.97 -5.27
N GLY A 98 7.80 8.19 -4.83
CA GLY A 98 7.42 8.73 -3.52
C GLY A 98 6.36 9.83 -3.57
N TYR A 99 5.71 10.06 -4.71
CA TYR A 99 4.83 11.20 -4.92
C TYR A 99 3.58 11.20 -4.01
N VAL A 100 3.04 10.04 -3.60
CA VAL A 100 1.95 9.98 -2.61
C VAL A 100 2.40 10.52 -1.25
N THR A 101 3.59 10.14 -0.79
CA THR A 101 4.20 10.70 0.44
C THR A 101 4.35 12.22 0.34
N LEU A 102 4.84 12.72 -0.80
CA LEU A 102 4.99 14.16 -1.07
C LEU A 102 3.66 14.92 -1.05
N ILE A 103 2.62 14.39 -1.71
CA ILE A 103 1.29 14.99 -1.72
C ILE A 103 0.74 15.04 -0.30
N ARG A 104 0.84 13.94 0.46
CA ARG A 104 0.34 13.85 1.84
C ARG A 104 1.07 14.79 2.80
N ALA A 105 2.39 14.93 2.67
CA ALA A 105 3.20 15.82 3.51
C ALA A 105 2.83 17.30 3.34
N ASN A 106 2.35 17.68 2.14
CA ASN A 106 2.04 19.06 1.78
C ASN A 106 0.54 19.37 1.71
N TRP A 107 -0.33 18.41 2.06
CA TRP A 107 -1.79 18.53 1.89
C TRP A 107 -2.40 19.73 2.63
N HIS A 108 -1.88 20.03 3.82
CA HIS A 108 -2.25 21.18 4.65
C HIS A 108 -1.27 22.37 4.54
N LEU A 109 -0.25 22.29 3.67
CA LEU A 109 0.76 23.35 3.55
C LEU A 109 0.60 24.18 2.28
N LEU A 110 0.25 23.53 1.16
CA LEU A 110 0.26 24.17 -0.15
C LEU A 110 -1.14 24.22 -0.78
N PRO A 111 -1.52 25.35 -1.42
CA PRO A 111 -2.62 25.35 -2.38
C PRO A 111 -2.23 24.54 -3.63
N TYR A 112 -3.20 24.19 -4.46
CA TYR A 112 -2.96 23.32 -5.62
C TYR A 112 -1.92 23.89 -6.57
N GLU A 113 -1.89 25.20 -6.81
CA GLU A 113 -0.95 25.84 -7.72
C GLU A 113 0.50 25.62 -7.27
N GLN A 114 0.77 25.71 -5.97
CA GLN A 114 2.09 25.49 -5.42
C GLN A 114 2.43 24.00 -5.29
N LEU A 115 1.44 23.15 -5.03
CA LEU A 115 1.63 21.70 -5.03
C LEU A 115 2.02 21.19 -6.43
N LEU A 116 1.36 21.67 -7.49
CA LEU A 116 1.71 21.35 -8.88
C LEU A 116 3.13 21.81 -9.22
N ARG A 117 3.54 22.99 -8.74
CA ARG A 117 4.92 23.50 -8.90
C ARG A 117 5.95 22.65 -8.16
N LEU A 118 5.63 22.17 -6.95
CA LEU A 118 6.50 21.28 -6.17
C LEU A 118 6.70 19.93 -6.89
N LEU A 119 5.60 19.35 -7.38
CA LEU A 119 5.59 18.07 -8.08
C LEU A 119 6.20 18.17 -9.49
N ASP A 120 6.16 19.35 -10.09
CA ASP A 120 6.44 19.60 -11.51
C ASP A 120 5.47 18.85 -12.44
N TRP A 121 4.18 18.90 -12.08
CA TRP A 121 3.11 18.17 -12.76
C TRP A 121 2.08 19.11 -13.39
N PRO A 122 1.51 18.76 -14.56
CA PRO A 122 0.30 19.42 -15.05
C PRO A 122 -0.92 19.04 -14.20
N ALA A 123 -1.92 19.91 -14.13
CA ALA A 123 -3.14 19.71 -13.35
C ALA A 123 -3.86 18.39 -13.71
N LYS A 124 -3.95 18.06 -15.00
CA LYS A 124 -4.55 16.82 -15.48
C LYS A 124 -3.89 15.57 -14.86
N LYS A 125 -2.55 15.53 -14.79
CA LYS A 125 -1.83 14.38 -14.20
C LYS A 125 -2.22 14.18 -12.74
N LEU A 126 -2.22 15.25 -11.94
CA LEU A 126 -2.67 15.16 -10.54
C LEU A 126 -4.14 14.75 -10.44
N ALA A 127 -5.01 15.26 -11.31
CA ALA A 127 -6.42 14.87 -11.32
C ALA A 127 -6.61 13.37 -11.62
N ASP A 128 -5.88 12.83 -12.60
CA ASP A 128 -5.89 11.41 -12.94
C ASP A 128 -5.34 10.57 -11.78
N THR A 129 -4.20 10.96 -11.19
CA THR A 129 -3.61 10.28 -10.02
C THR A 129 -4.58 10.26 -8.83
N LEU A 130 -5.22 11.38 -8.49
CA LEU A 130 -6.18 11.43 -7.37
C LEU A 130 -7.38 10.48 -7.59
N ARG A 131 -7.80 10.24 -8.84
CA ARG A 131 -8.94 9.37 -9.18
C ARG A 131 -8.56 7.89 -9.25
N GLU A 132 -7.47 7.59 -9.96
CA GLU A 132 -7.15 6.22 -10.38
C GLU A 132 -6.12 5.54 -9.47
N ASP A 133 -5.33 6.29 -8.70
CA ASP A 133 -4.21 5.74 -7.93
C ASP A 133 -4.67 5.20 -6.57
N ASP A 134 -5.10 3.93 -6.53
CA ASP A 134 -5.55 3.18 -5.35
C ASP A 134 -6.33 4.04 -4.32
N PHE A 135 -7.39 4.70 -4.78
CA PHE A 135 -8.27 5.54 -3.96
C PHE A 135 -7.57 6.72 -3.26
N LEU A 136 -6.53 7.32 -3.85
CA LEU A 136 -5.77 8.42 -3.25
C LEU A 136 -6.66 9.59 -2.78
N TRP A 137 -7.69 9.98 -3.54
CA TRP A 137 -8.63 11.02 -3.10
C TRP A 137 -9.37 10.65 -1.80
N ASN A 138 -9.74 9.37 -1.61
CA ASN A 138 -10.33 8.89 -0.35
C ASN A 138 -9.29 8.90 0.79
N LYS A 139 -8.06 8.49 0.49
CA LYS A 139 -6.93 8.50 1.44
C LYS A 139 -6.57 9.92 1.89
N LEU A 140 -6.94 10.94 1.12
CA LEU A 140 -6.77 12.36 1.45
C LEU A 140 -8.04 13.00 2.08
N GLY A 141 -9.09 12.21 2.30
CA GLY A 141 -10.29 12.64 3.02
C GLY A 141 -11.41 13.22 2.15
N LEU A 142 -11.36 13.00 0.82
CA LEU A 142 -12.33 13.55 -0.14
C LEU A 142 -12.41 15.10 -0.10
N LEU A 143 -11.30 15.75 0.28
CA LEU A 143 -11.23 17.19 0.47
C LEU A 143 -9.81 17.69 0.23
N LYS A 144 -9.68 18.95 -0.20
CA LYS A 144 -8.42 19.71 -0.15
C LYS A 144 -8.59 20.84 0.87
N PRO A 145 -7.74 20.93 1.92
CA PRO A 145 -7.80 22.05 2.84
C PRO A 145 -7.52 23.39 2.16
N ASP A 146 -8.19 24.44 2.63
CA ASP A 146 -7.93 25.83 2.26
C ASP A 146 -6.57 26.26 2.81
N CYS A 147 -5.58 26.22 1.92
CA CYS A 147 -4.20 26.53 2.24
C CYS A 147 -3.85 27.90 1.66
N PRO A 148 -3.39 28.86 2.47
CA PRO A 148 -2.95 30.14 1.95
C PRO A 148 -1.71 29.96 1.06
N ARG A 149 -1.56 30.81 0.05
CA ARG A 149 -0.33 30.86 -0.75
C ARG A 149 0.86 31.19 0.15
N LEU A 150 1.91 30.38 0.03
CA LEU A 150 3.08 30.44 0.88
C LEU A 150 4.28 31.04 0.13
N VAL A 151 4.68 32.26 0.50
CA VAL A 151 5.87 32.91 -0.05
C VAL A 151 6.89 33.15 1.06
N TYR A 152 8.17 33.15 0.71
CA TYR A 152 9.23 33.48 1.64
C TYR A 152 9.14 34.95 2.07
N ARG A 153 9.41 35.17 3.36
CA ARG A 153 9.78 36.48 3.89
C ARG A 153 10.91 36.31 4.92
N PRO A 154 11.72 37.34 5.16
CA PRO A 154 12.69 37.32 6.24
C PRO A 154 12.03 37.02 7.59
N LEU A 155 12.74 36.26 8.43
CA LEU A 155 12.32 35.95 9.79
C LEU A 155 12.37 37.23 10.65
N THR A 156 11.43 37.36 11.57
CA THR A 156 11.49 38.35 12.65
C THR A 156 12.52 37.95 13.71
N ALA A 157 12.86 38.86 14.64
CA ALA A 157 13.77 38.54 15.73
C ALA A 157 13.23 37.39 16.62
N SER A 158 11.93 37.37 16.88
CA SER A 158 11.27 36.30 17.65
C SER A 158 11.33 34.97 16.91
N GLU A 159 11.05 34.96 15.61
CA GLU A 159 11.13 33.75 14.78
C GLU A 159 12.55 33.21 14.67
N ARG A 160 13.58 34.07 14.61
CA ARG A 160 14.99 33.65 14.69
C ARG A 160 15.32 32.98 16.03
N ALA A 161 14.85 33.55 17.14
CA ALA A 161 15.04 32.96 18.46
C ALA A 161 14.34 31.59 18.58
N ALA A 162 13.10 31.49 18.11
CA ALA A 162 12.35 30.23 18.05
C ALA A 162 13.03 29.19 17.14
N THR A 163 13.60 29.63 16.01
CA THR A 163 14.38 28.76 15.11
C THR A 163 15.64 28.24 15.79
N ALA A 164 16.35 29.08 16.55
CA ALA A 164 17.52 28.66 17.32
C ALA A 164 17.15 27.64 18.41
N ALA A 165 15.99 27.79 19.05
CA ALA A 165 15.46 26.82 20.01
C ALA A 165 15.13 25.48 19.33
N LEU A 166 14.44 25.51 18.18
CA LEU A 166 14.17 24.33 17.36
C LEU A 166 15.46 23.59 17.01
N ARG A 167 16.49 24.31 16.54
CA ARG A 167 17.81 23.73 16.27
C ARG A 167 18.46 23.09 17.51
N GLY A 168 18.21 23.65 18.69
CA GLY A 168 18.62 23.05 19.97
C GLY A 168 18.02 21.66 20.17
N VAL A 169 16.70 21.54 19.97
CA VAL A 169 15.97 20.25 20.04
C VAL A 169 16.51 19.24 19.02
N VAL A 170 16.80 19.70 17.79
CA VAL A 170 17.40 18.83 16.76
C VAL A 170 18.76 18.29 17.19
N ARG A 171 19.64 19.15 17.71
CA ARG A 171 20.98 18.74 18.16
C ARG A 171 20.94 17.79 19.36
N GLU A 172 19.99 18.01 20.26
CA GLU A 172 19.81 17.15 21.43
C GLU A 172 19.35 15.75 21.06
N HIS A 173 18.30 15.64 20.23
CA HIS A 173 17.68 14.36 19.94
C HIS A 173 18.28 13.60 18.75
N PHE A 174 18.92 14.33 17.83
CA PHE A 174 19.51 13.79 16.58
C PHE A 174 20.95 14.29 16.39
N PRO A 175 21.88 13.97 17.32
CA PRO A 175 23.26 14.46 17.26
C PRO A 175 24.04 13.96 16.03
N THR A 176 23.62 12.83 15.46
CA THR A 176 24.20 12.17 14.28
C THR A 176 23.50 12.54 12.98
N LEU A 177 22.64 13.58 12.97
CA LEU A 177 21.89 13.98 11.76
C LEU A 177 22.81 14.34 10.58
N GLN A 178 24.02 14.81 10.87
CA GLN A 178 25.01 15.15 9.85
C GLN A 178 25.76 13.93 9.29
N ASP A 179 25.66 12.77 9.94
CA ASP A 179 26.31 11.55 9.47
C ASP A 179 25.54 10.97 8.27
N ASP A 180 26.20 10.17 7.44
CA ASP A 180 25.57 9.46 6.33
C ASP A 180 24.57 8.41 6.84
N ASP A 181 23.43 8.30 6.16
CA ASP A 181 22.44 7.27 6.44
C ASP A 181 22.99 5.90 6.04
N THR A 182 22.78 4.88 6.88
CA THR A 182 23.28 3.53 6.61
C THR A 182 22.63 2.92 5.37
N GLU A 183 21.36 3.28 5.13
CA GLU A 183 20.64 2.95 3.90
C GLU A 183 19.85 4.16 3.41
N ARG A 184 19.94 4.44 2.11
CA ARG A 184 19.17 5.52 1.47
C ARG A 184 17.69 5.12 1.32
N PRO A 185 16.73 6.07 1.32
CA PRO A 185 15.35 5.78 0.95
C PRO A 185 15.28 5.01 -0.37
N PHE A 186 14.38 4.02 -0.45
CA PHE A 186 14.26 3.08 -1.57
C PHE A 186 15.49 2.18 -1.83
N GLY A 187 16.48 2.12 -0.92
CA GLY A 187 17.65 1.25 -1.05
C GLY A 187 17.33 -0.23 -1.29
N PHE A 188 16.20 -0.71 -0.80
CA PHE A 188 15.70 -2.08 -1.02
C PHE A 188 15.50 -2.39 -2.52
N LEU A 189 15.29 -1.38 -3.38
CA LEU A 189 15.15 -1.59 -4.82
C LEU A 189 16.43 -2.16 -5.44
N GLU A 190 17.61 -1.79 -4.95
CA GLU A 190 18.89 -2.33 -5.43
C GLU A 190 18.97 -3.84 -5.13
N ALA A 191 18.56 -4.23 -3.91
CA ALA A 191 18.48 -5.63 -3.54
C ALA A 191 17.48 -6.40 -4.41
N MET A 192 16.37 -5.76 -4.83
CA MET A 192 15.35 -6.35 -5.70
C MET A 192 15.70 -6.36 -7.18
N ALA A 193 16.65 -5.53 -7.64
CA ALA A 193 16.98 -5.40 -9.05
C ALA A 193 17.60 -6.69 -9.61
N THR A 194 18.61 -7.23 -8.92
CA THR A 194 19.40 -8.38 -9.38
C THR A 194 19.15 -9.63 -8.56
N ALA A 195 19.03 -10.77 -9.23
CA ALA A 195 18.95 -12.06 -8.57
C ALA A 195 20.27 -12.43 -7.89
N PRO A 196 20.27 -12.98 -6.66
CA PRO A 196 21.49 -13.44 -6.02
C PRO A 196 22.08 -14.66 -6.77
N ALA A 197 23.41 -14.78 -6.73
CA ALA A 197 24.12 -15.86 -7.42
C ALA A 197 23.71 -17.24 -6.88
N GLY A 198 23.47 -18.21 -7.77
CA GLY A 198 23.14 -19.60 -7.42
C GLY A 198 21.64 -19.92 -7.28
N LEU A 199 20.77 -18.91 -7.35
CA LEU A 199 19.32 -19.10 -7.30
C LEU A 199 18.75 -19.37 -8.67
N SER A 200 18.70 -20.67 -9.02
CA SER A 200 18.30 -21.14 -10.34
C SER A 200 16.82 -21.52 -10.42
N ARG A 201 16.19 -22.03 -9.34
CA ARG A 201 14.82 -22.58 -9.39
C ARG A 201 14.03 -22.42 -8.09
N SER A 202 12.73 -22.13 -8.23
CA SER A 202 11.77 -22.07 -7.12
C SER A 202 11.53 -23.45 -6.48
N PRO A 203 11.53 -23.59 -5.14
CA PRO A 203 11.09 -24.81 -4.45
C PRO A 203 9.60 -25.12 -4.60
N ALA A 204 8.80 -24.21 -5.16
CA ALA A 204 7.34 -24.37 -5.31
C ALA A 204 6.94 -25.68 -6.02
N ALA A 205 7.68 -26.07 -7.06
CA ALA A 205 7.40 -27.30 -7.80
C ALA A 205 7.72 -28.57 -6.98
N ALA A 206 8.81 -28.55 -6.20
CA ALA A 206 9.18 -29.66 -5.33
C ALA A 206 8.19 -29.80 -4.16
N ALA A 207 7.75 -28.68 -3.57
CA ALA A 207 6.72 -28.66 -2.53
C ALA A 207 5.39 -29.23 -3.05
N ALA A 208 4.97 -28.85 -4.26
CA ALA A 208 3.76 -29.36 -4.91
C ALA A 208 3.84 -30.89 -5.17
N ALA A 209 4.99 -31.39 -5.59
CA ALA A 209 5.21 -32.83 -5.84
C ALA A 209 5.18 -33.67 -4.54
N GLY A 210 5.47 -33.07 -3.38
CA GLY A 210 5.37 -33.70 -2.07
C GLY A 210 3.94 -33.84 -1.52
N GLY A 211 2.92 -33.41 -2.27
CA GLY A 211 1.51 -33.55 -1.90
C GLY A 211 1.00 -32.56 -0.85
N ASP A 212 1.80 -31.58 -0.43
CA ASP A 212 1.54 -30.72 0.74
C ASP A 212 1.32 -29.22 0.40
N ALA A 213 1.22 -28.87 -0.88
CA ALA A 213 1.29 -27.48 -1.33
C ALA A 213 0.12 -27.06 -2.22
N PHE A 214 -0.46 -25.91 -1.90
CA PHE A 214 -1.38 -25.14 -2.74
C PHE A 214 -0.85 -25.04 -4.18
N GLY A 215 -1.65 -25.35 -5.20
CA GLY A 215 -1.21 -25.29 -6.60
C GLY A 215 -0.91 -23.87 -7.09
N LEU A 216 -1.56 -22.86 -6.51
CA LEU A 216 -1.28 -21.44 -6.74
C LEU A 216 -0.80 -20.76 -5.46
N ARG A 217 0.20 -19.90 -5.59
CA ARG A 217 0.64 -18.93 -4.59
C ARG A 217 0.91 -17.62 -5.32
N LEU A 218 -0.14 -16.84 -5.47
CA LEU A 218 -0.19 -15.57 -6.20
C LEU A 218 0.09 -14.40 -5.25
N ILE A 219 0.95 -13.45 -5.63
CA ILE A 219 1.26 -12.28 -4.79
C ILE A 219 1.37 -10.99 -5.61
N TYR A 220 1.03 -9.85 -5.01
CA TYR A 220 1.29 -8.54 -5.58
C TYR A 220 2.74 -8.10 -5.30
N SER A 221 3.27 -7.20 -6.14
CA SER A 221 4.61 -6.66 -5.93
C SER A 221 4.71 -5.86 -4.64
N TYR A 222 5.87 -5.94 -3.96
CA TYR A 222 6.17 -5.05 -2.83
C TYR A 222 6.37 -3.60 -3.26
N SER A 223 6.91 -3.35 -4.46
CA SER A 223 7.42 -2.03 -4.87
C SER A 223 6.88 -1.53 -6.20
N ALA A 224 5.80 -2.14 -6.71
CA ALA A 224 5.10 -1.62 -7.86
C ALA A 224 4.45 -0.29 -7.50
N VAL A 225 4.74 0.73 -8.29
CA VAL A 225 3.97 1.97 -8.28
C VAL A 225 2.64 1.66 -8.95
N TYR A 226 1.54 2.05 -8.31
CA TYR A 226 0.20 1.84 -8.85
C TYR A 226 -0.03 2.79 -10.05
N GLY A 227 -0.78 2.33 -11.05
CA GLY A 227 -0.90 3.00 -12.35
C GLY A 227 -0.58 2.08 -13.53
N ASP A 228 0.14 2.60 -14.53
CA ASP A 228 0.40 1.92 -15.80
C ASP A 228 1.89 1.52 -15.95
N PRO A 229 2.37 0.51 -15.20
CA PRO A 229 3.77 0.09 -15.22
C PRO A 229 4.21 -0.46 -16.58
N LEU A 230 3.26 -0.79 -17.46
CA LEU A 230 3.54 -1.26 -18.81
C LEU A 230 3.90 -0.12 -19.77
N MET A 231 3.64 1.13 -19.42
CA MET A 231 4.09 2.32 -20.17
C MET A 231 5.43 2.88 -19.68
N THR A 232 5.78 2.61 -18.42
CA THR A 232 7.00 3.09 -17.76
C THR A 232 7.88 1.91 -17.32
N PRO A 233 8.49 1.16 -18.28
CA PRO A 233 9.22 -0.07 -17.98
C PRO A 233 10.39 0.13 -17.02
N GLU A 234 10.95 1.34 -16.92
CA GLU A 234 11.97 1.73 -15.94
C GLU A 234 11.52 1.60 -14.48
N LEU A 235 10.21 1.67 -14.22
CA LEU A 235 9.68 1.46 -12.86
C LEU A 235 9.61 -0.02 -12.47
N ASP A 236 9.70 -0.92 -13.45
CA ASP A 236 9.65 -2.38 -13.36
C ASP A 236 8.92 -2.93 -12.12
N PRO A 237 7.64 -3.35 -12.22
CA PRO A 237 6.90 -3.84 -11.08
C PRO A 237 7.44 -5.17 -10.54
N PHE A 238 8.21 -5.92 -11.32
CA PHE A 238 8.73 -7.24 -10.95
C PHE A 238 10.15 -7.43 -11.47
N PRO A 239 11.15 -6.74 -10.90
CA PRO A 239 12.54 -6.92 -11.28
C PRO A 239 12.98 -8.36 -10.99
N ASP A 240 14.00 -8.83 -11.71
CA ASP A 240 14.44 -10.23 -11.67
C ASP A 240 14.86 -10.69 -10.26
N GLY A 241 15.49 -9.79 -9.48
CA GLY A 241 15.85 -10.08 -8.10
C GLY A 241 14.67 -10.26 -7.15
N LEU A 242 13.56 -9.54 -7.37
CA LEU A 242 12.31 -9.75 -6.64
C LEU A 242 11.68 -11.09 -7.03
N LEU A 243 11.60 -11.39 -8.34
CA LEU A 243 11.06 -12.66 -8.84
C LEU A 243 11.84 -13.87 -8.28
N ALA A 244 13.17 -13.80 -8.25
CA ALA A 244 14.00 -14.86 -7.68
C ALA A 244 13.67 -15.12 -6.19
N ARG A 245 13.62 -14.05 -5.38
CA ARG A 245 13.34 -14.15 -3.94
C ARG A 245 11.92 -14.59 -3.62
N LEU A 246 10.94 -14.13 -4.40
CA LEU A 246 9.56 -14.64 -4.31
C LEU A 246 9.54 -16.14 -4.63
N GLY A 247 10.22 -16.55 -5.70
CA GLY A 247 10.38 -17.95 -6.07
C GLY A 247 10.91 -18.80 -4.92
N GLU A 248 11.95 -18.35 -4.22
CA GLU A 248 12.58 -19.04 -3.07
C GLU A 248 11.65 -19.31 -1.89
N VAL A 249 10.77 -18.36 -1.59
CA VAL A 249 9.78 -18.51 -0.52
C VAL A 249 8.54 -19.28 -0.97
N GLY A 250 8.54 -19.79 -2.21
CA GLY A 250 7.52 -20.67 -2.76
C GLY A 250 6.48 -19.98 -3.62
N VAL A 251 6.53 -18.67 -3.83
CA VAL A 251 5.59 -17.97 -4.74
C VAL A 251 5.78 -18.49 -6.16
N ASN A 252 4.68 -18.76 -6.86
CA ASN A 252 4.69 -19.22 -8.26
C ASN A 252 3.77 -18.41 -9.18
N GLY A 253 3.15 -17.34 -8.66
CA GLY A 253 2.35 -16.41 -9.43
C GLY A 253 2.57 -14.98 -8.94
N VAL A 254 2.63 -14.04 -9.88
CA VAL A 254 2.57 -12.60 -9.59
C VAL A 254 1.46 -11.94 -10.40
N TRP A 255 0.93 -10.82 -9.94
CA TRP A 255 -0.12 -10.11 -10.67
C TRP A 255 0.07 -8.59 -10.72
N LEU A 256 -0.50 -8.01 -11.76
CA LEU A 256 -0.61 -6.56 -11.95
C LEU A 256 -1.97 -6.22 -12.56
N GLN A 257 -2.39 -4.95 -12.43
CA GLN A 257 -3.60 -4.48 -13.07
C GLN A 257 -3.46 -4.48 -14.59
N GLY A 258 -4.51 -4.89 -15.29
CA GLY A 258 -4.66 -4.72 -16.73
C GLY A 258 -5.99 -4.04 -17.04
N ILE A 259 -5.95 -3.03 -17.91
CA ILE A 259 -7.16 -2.42 -18.47
C ILE A 259 -7.29 -2.91 -19.91
N LEU A 260 -8.36 -3.62 -20.21
CA LEU A 260 -8.45 -4.41 -21.43
C LEU A 260 -8.41 -3.54 -22.69
N TYR A 261 -9.05 -2.36 -22.67
CA TYR A 261 -9.03 -1.45 -23.81
C TYR A 261 -7.66 -0.81 -24.05
N THR A 262 -6.75 -0.79 -23.06
CA THR A 262 -5.37 -0.29 -23.26
C THR A 262 -4.42 -1.38 -23.76
N LEU A 263 -4.87 -2.63 -23.81
CA LEU A 263 -4.13 -3.82 -24.24
C LEU A 263 -4.67 -4.44 -25.53
N TYR A 264 -5.68 -3.80 -26.14
CA TYR A 264 -6.40 -4.28 -27.31
C TYR A 264 -6.59 -3.13 -28.31
N PRO A 265 -6.32 -3.31 -29.62
CA PRO A 265 -6.59 -2.31 -30.64
C PRO A 265 -8.09 -2.12 -30.83
N TRP A 266 -8.72 -1.33 -29.95
CA TRP A 266 -10.17 -1.18 -29.92
C TRP A 266 -10.65 -0.23 -31.03
N GLU A 267 -10.92 -0.78 -32.22
CA GLU A 267 -11.34 0.00 -33.41
C GLU A 267 -12.58 0.88 -33.17
N ALA A 268 -13.47 0.48 -32.25
CA ALA A 268 -14.67 1.25 -31.92
C ALA A 268 -14.35 2.52 -31.12
N ALA A 269 -13.20 2.59 -30.45
CA ALA A 269 -12.79 3.70 -29.59
C ALA A 269 -11.25 3.81 -29.53
N PRO A 270 -10.58 4.04 -30.69
CA PRO A 270 -9.12 3.97 -30.81
C PRO A 270 -8.39 4.96 -29.90
N GLU A 271 -9.04 6.07 -29.54
CA GLU A 271 -8.51 7.07 -28.62
C GLU A 271 -8.25 6.54 -27.21
N TYR A 272 -8.94 5.46 -26.80
CA TYR A 272 -8.71 4.80 -25.51
C TYR A 272 -7.63 3.71 -25.58
N ALA A 273 -7.34 3.21 -26.79
CA ALA A 273 -6.36 2.15 -27.02
C ALA A 273 -4.93 2.67 -27.26
N VAL A 274 -4.68 3.98 -27.16
CA VAL A 274 -3.37 4.58 -27.46
C VAL A 274 -2.25 3.92 -26.63
N GLY A 275 -1.21 3.43 -27.31
CA GLY A 275 -0.03 2.82 -26.70
C GLY A 275 -0.16 1.31 -26.40
N TRP A 276 -1.22 0.64 -26.87
CA TRP A 276 -1.43 -0.79 -26.66
C TRP A 276 -0.25 -1.65 -27.14
N GLU A 277 0.43 -1.28 -28.23
CA GLU A 277 1.60 -2.01 -28.74
C GLU A 277 2.75 -1.99 -27.74
N THR A 278 3.00 -0.83 -27.13
CA THR A 278 4.04 -0.65 -26.12
C THR A 278 3.73 -1.48 -24.89
N ARG A 279 2.49 -1.43 -24.41
CA ARG A 279 2.07 -2.22 -23.24
C ARG A 279 2.19 -3.72 -23.48
N LEU A 280 1.73 -4.21 -24.64
CA LEU A 280 1.85 -5.63 -24.97
C LEU A 280 3.30 -6.09 -25.11
N ARG A 281 4.18 -5.27 -25.72
CA ARG A 281 5.61 -5.57 -25.80
C ARG A 281 6.24 -5.70 -24.41
N ASN A 282 5.93 -4.77 -23.51
CA ASN A 282 6.47 -4.78 -22.15
C ASN A 282 5.86 -5.90 -21.30
N LEU A 283 4.58 -6.22 -21.49
CA LEU A 283 3.93 -7.36 -20.84
C LEU A 283 4.56 -8.69 -21.28
N ARG A 284 4.86 -8.88 -22.57
CA ARG A 284 5.60 -10.06 -23.06
C ARG A 284 6.96 -10.20 -22.39
N ALA A 285 7.71 -9.11 -22.28
CA ALA A 285 9.02 -9.11 -21.66
C ALA A 285 8.94 -9.51 -20.17
N LEU A 286 7.98 -8.94 -19.44
CA LEU A 286 7.71 -9.29 -18.03
C LEU A 286 7.34 -10.78 -17.88
N VAL A 287 6.41 -11.26 -18.70
CA VAL A 287 5.94 -12.65 -18.67
C VAL A 287 7.09 -13.62 -18.96
N ALA A 288 7.89 -13.36 -20.00
CA ALA A 288 9.03 -14.22 -20.34
C ALA A 288 10.06 -14.28 -19.21
N ARG A 289 10.36 -13.13 -18.57
CA ARG A 289 11.28 -13.05 -17.42
C ARG A 289 10.75 -13.83 -16.21
N ALA A 290 9.48 -13.66 -15.86
CA ALA A 290 8.86 -14.42 -14.77
C ALA A 290 8.81 -15.92 -15.06
N ALA A 291 8.48 -16.32 -16.29
CA ALA A 291 8.44 -17.72 -16.72
C ALA A 291 9.80 -18.41 -16.59
N ALA A 292 10.91 -17.70 -16.88
CA ALA A 292 12.27 -18.21 -16.68
C ALA A 292 12.57 -18.57 -15.20
N ARG A 293 11.81 -18.00 -14.26
CA ARG A 293 11.89 -18.28 -12.81
C ARG A 293 10.84 -19.30 -12.34
N GLY A 294 10.00 -19.82 -13.24
CA GLY A 294 8.87 -20.69 -12.90
C GLY A 294 7.70 -19.94 -12.27
N ILE A 295 7.59 -18.64 -12.51
CA ILE A 295 6.52 -17.77 -11.99
C ILE A 295 5.59 -17.37 -13.12
N GLY A 296 4.29 -17.61 -12.94
CA GLY A 296 3.26 -17.15 -13.86
C GLY A 296 2.88 -15.69 -13.61
N VAL A 297 2.58 -14.94 -14.66
CA VAL A 297 2.03 -13.58 -14.55
C VAL A 297 0.52 -13.62 -14.80
N TYR A 298 -0.22 -12.93 -13.94
CA TYR A 298 -1.67 -12.82 -13.98
C TYR A 298 -2.09 -11.36 -14.12
N LEU A 299 -3.12 -11.09 -14.92
CA LEU A 299 -3.73 -9.74 -14.95
C LEU A 299 -4.97 -9.69 -14.07
N TYR A 300 -5.05 -8.64 -13.25
CA TYR A 300 -6.31 -8.23 -12.64
C TYR A 300 -7.15 -7.49 -13.68
N LEU A 301 -8.27 -8.08 -14.10
CA LEU A 301 -9.22 -7.50 -15.06
C LEU A 301 -10.52 -7.11 -14.35
N ASN A 302 -10.65 -5.83 -14.01
CA ASN A 302 -11.89 -5.24 -13.50
C ASN A 302 -12.73 -4.73 -14.69
N GLU A 303 -13.26 -5.68 -15.46
CA GLU A 303 -13.83 -5.46 -16.80
C GLU A 303 -15.29 -5.93 -16.91
N PRO A 304 -16.11 -5.36 -17.84
CA PRO A 304 -15.81 -4.22 -18.71
C PRO A 304 -15.57 -2.93 -17.92
N ARG A 305 -14.49 -2.21 -18.16
CA ARG A 305 -14.23 -0.95 -17.47
C ARG A 305 -15.35 0.07 -17.80
N SER A 306 -15.89 0.74 -16.78
CA SER A 306 -16.80 1.87 -16.99
C SER A 306 -16.14 2.97 -17.80
N MET A 307 -16.91 3.63 -18.66
CA MET A 307 -16.40 4.66 -19.57
C MET A 307 -16.87 6.07 -19.17
N PRO A 308 -16.11 7.14 -19.48
CA PRO A 308 -16.57 8.51 -19.29
C PRO A 308 -17.91 8.78 -19.98
N LEU A 309 -18.73 9.69 -19.45
CA LEU A 309 -20.03 10.01 -20.07
C LEU A 309 -19.91 10.48 -21.53
N SER A 310 -18.81 11.13 -21.90
CA SER A 310 -18.52 11.56 -23.28
C SER A 310 -18.41 10.42 -24.28
N PHE A 311 -17.90 9.26 -23.87
CA PHE A 311 -17.82 8.06 -24.72
C PHE A 311 -19.21 7.65 -25.24
N PHE A 312 -20.22 7.71 -24.38
CA PHE A 312 -21.57 7.29 -24.72
C PHE A 312 -22.32 8.28 -25.63
N ALA A 313 -21.78 9.46 -25.90
CA ALA A 313 -22.33 10.35 -26.93
C ALA A 313 -22.17 9.74 -28.34
N GLY A 314 -21.05 9.05 -28.59
CA GLY A 314 -20.82 8.28 -29.82
C GLY A 314 -21.36 6.85 -29.78
N HIS A 315 -21.53 6.29 -28.58
CA HIS A 315 -21.95 4.89 -28.37
C HIS A 315 -23.16 4.74 -27.42
N PRO A 316 -24.30 5.41 -27.68
CA PRO A 316 -25.43 5.45 -26.75
C PRO A 316 -26.02 4.06 -26.45
N ASN A 317 -26.00 3.16 -27.43
CA ASN A 317 -26.51 1.80 -27.27
C ASN A 317 -25.72 0.98 -26.23
N LEU A 318 -24.43 1.27 -26.02
CA LEU A 318 -23.60 0.55 -25.05
C LEU A 318 -23.82 1.01 -23.60
N LYS A 319 -24.52 2.12 -23.38
CA LYS A 319 -24.63 2.78 -22.07
C LYS A 319 -25.46 2.00 -21.06
N GLY A 320 -24.89 1.76 -19.89
CA GLY A 320 -25.56 1.22 -18.72
C GLY A 320 -25.99 2.31 -17.73
N VAL A 321 -26.05 1.94 -16.45
CA VAL A 321 -26.33 2.90 -15.38
C VAL A 321 -25.18 3.91 -15.24
N GLU A 322 -25.53 5.16 -14.92
CA GLU A 322 -24.56 6.21 -14.62
C GLU A 322 -24.07 6.11 -13.17
N PHE A 323 -22.83 6.54 -12.94
CA PHE A 323 -22.23 6.74 -11.62
C PHE A 323 -21.80 8.20 -11.51
N PRO A 324 -22.73 9.13 -11.19
CA PRO A 324 -22.46 10.57 -11.27
C PRO A 324 -21.27 11.03 -10.42
N ALA A 325 -21.07 10.44 -9.24
CA ALA A 325 -19.95 10.75 -8.35
C ALA A 325 -18.56 10.44 -8.97
N LEU A 326 -18.52 9.57 -9.98
CA LEU A 326 -17.31 9.16 -10.69
C LEU A 326 -17.22 9.76 -12.10
N GLY A 327 -18.27 10.42 -12.60
CA GLY A 327 -18.30 10.97 -13.97
C GLY A 327 -18.28 9.91 -15.08
N VAL A 328 -18.67 8.67 -14.78
CA VAL A 328 -18.65 7.52 -15.71
C VAL A 328 -20.01 6.81 -15.76
N ALA A 329 -20.20 5.94 -16.74
CA ALA A 329 -21.29 4.96 -16.76
C ALA A 329 -20.77 3.55 -17.06
N ALA A 330 -21.48 2.54 -16.58
CA ALA A 330 -21.18 1.15 -16.91
C ALA A 330 -21.40 0.89 -18.42
N MET A 331 -20.66 -0.06 -18.99
CA MET A 331 -21.06 -0.68 -20.25
C MET A 331 -22.14 -1.74 -19.96
N CYS A 332 -23.28 -1.65 -20.63
CA CYS A 332 -24.42 -2.53 -20.36
C CYS A 332 -24.19 -3.93 -20.94
N THR A 333 -24.00 -4.94 -20.10
CA THR A 333 -23.73 -6.33 -20.54
C THR A 333 -24.95 -7.05 -21.12
N SER A 334 -26.16 -6.49 -20.97
CA SER A 334 -27.33 -6.92 -21.74
C SER A 334 -27.24 -6.58 -23.24
N GLU A 335 -26.27 -5.73 -23.63
CA GLU A 335 -25.96 -5.46 -25.04
C GLU A 335 -24.89 -6.47 -25.53
N PRO A 336 -25.20 -7.36 -26.50
CA PRO A 336 -24.28 -8.41 -26.94
C PRO A 336 -22.89 -7.91 -27.35
N ALA A 337 -22.82 -6.72 -27.96
CA ALA A 337 -21.56 -6.12 -28.37
C ALA A 337 -20.56 -5.90 -27.22
N VAL A 338 -21.04 -5.68 -25.98
CA VAL A 338 -20.20 -5.52 -24.80
C VAL A 338 -19.57 -6.86 -24.39
N LEU A 339 -20.35 -7.94 -24.35
CA LEU A 339 -19.82 -9.27 -24.05
C LEU A 339 -18.89 -9.79 -25.16
N ASP A 340 -19.20 -9.49 -26.42
CA ASP A 340 -18.35 -9.85 -27.55
C ASP A 340 -17.03 -9.07 -27.58
N TYR A 341 -17.04 -7.82 -27.09
CA TYR A 341 -15.80 -7.08 -26.83
C TYR A 341 -14.92 -7.81 -25.81
N LEU A 342 -15.47 -8.20 -24.65
CA LEU A 342 -14.71 -8.94 -23.63
C LEU A 342 -14.12 -10.25 -24.18
N ARG A 343 -14.93 -11.05 -24.89
CA ARG A 343 -14.50 -12.33 -25.48
C ARG A 343 -13.37 -12.15 -26.49
N ARG A 344 -13.48 -11.12 -27.35
CA ARG A 344 -12.51 -10.88 -28.43
C ARG A 344 -11.23 -10.25 -27.89
N ALA A 345 -11.33 -9.22 -27.07
CA ALA A 345 -10.17 -8.55 -26.50
C ALA A 345 -9.39 -9.46 -25.56
N THR A 346 -10.07 -10.31 -24.77
CA THR A 346 -9.38 -11.30 -23.91
C THR A 346 -8.68 -12.37 -24.76
N ALA A 347 -9.31 -12.92 -25.79
CA ALA A 347 -8.63 -13.87 -26.68
C ALA A 347 -7.42 -13.23 -27.38
N TRP A 348 -7.59 -12.02 -27.91
CA TRP A 348 -6.50 -11.26 -28.51
C TRP A 348 -5.32 -11.11 -27.54
N LEU A 349 -5.58 -10.74 -26.29
CA LEU A 349 -4.54 -10.62 -25.28
C LEU A 349 -3.76 -11.94 -25.11
N PHE A 350 -4.44 -13.08 -25.01
CA PHE A 350 -3.79 -14.39 -24.88
C PHE A 350 -3.09 -14.85 -26.17
N GLU A 351 -3.58 -14.46 -27.36
CA GLU A 351 -2.89 -14.71 -28.64
C GLU A 351 -1.59 -13.90 -28.71
N GLN A 352 -1.66 -12.64 -28.29
CA GLN A 352 -0.53 -11.74 -28.31
C GLN A 352 0.47 -12.05 -27.20
N VAL A 353 0.06 -12.60 -26.05
CA VAL A 353 0.93 -12.91 -24.91
C VAL A 353 0.75 -14.37 -24.49
N PRO A 354 1.25 -15.33 -25.29
CA PRO A 354 0.93 -16.76 -25.14
C PRO A 354 1.39 -17.35 -23.80
N ASP A 355 2.43 -16.78 -23.18
CA ASP A 355 2.96 -17.24 -21.90
C ASP A 355 2.21 -16.66 -20.68
N LEU A 356 1.24 -15.75 -20.88
CA LEU A 356 0.43 -15.20 -19.79
C LEU A 356 -0.28 -16.35 -19.05
N ALA A 357 -0.13 -16.41 -17.72
CA ALA A 357 -0.56 -17.57 -16.95
C ALA A 357 -2.08 -17.57 -16.69
N GLY A 358 -2.67 -16.38 -16.59
CA GLY A 358 -4.08 -16.26 -16.28
C GLY A 358 -4.55 -14.84 -16.05
N VAL A 359 -5.80 -14.73 -15.59
CA VAL A 359 -6.43 -13.49 -15.18
C VAL A 359 -7.26 -13.74 -13.92
N PHE A 360 -7.54 -12.68 -13.17
CA PHE A 360 -8.57 -12.71 -12.15
C PHE A 360 -9.48 -11.49 -12.24
N THR A 361 -10.69 -11.62 -11.73
CA THR A 361 -11.74 -10.60 -11.90
C THR A 361 -12.40 -10.25 -10.57
N ILE A 362 -12.84 -9.00 -10.47
CA ILE A 362 -13.81 -8.53 -9.48
C ILE A 362 -14.95 -7.91 -10.28
N SER A 363 -16.18 -8.37 -10.05
CA SER A 363 -17.39 -7.88 -10.75
C SER A 363 -18.25 -6.92 -9.90
N MET A 364 -17.98 -6.83 -8.59
CA MET A 364 -18.74 -6.01 -7.64
C MET A 364 -17.79 -5.10 -6.84
N SER A 365 -18.30 -4.04 -6.23
CA SER A 365 -17.48 -3.03 -5.55
C SER A 365 -16.65 -2.21 -6.54
N GLU A 366 -15.32 -2.34 -6.59
CA GLU A 366 -14.30 -1.40 -7.13
C GLU A 366 -14.72 -0.42 -8.25
N ASN A 367 -14.19 -0.56 -9.47
CA ASN A 367 -14.68 0.19 -10.61
C ASN A 367 -15.94 -0.49 -11.13
N PRO A 368 -16.95 0.27 -11.57
CA PRO A 368 -18.16 -0.33 -12.12
C PRO A 368 -17.83 -1.15 -13.37
N THR A 369 -18.17 -2.44 -13.35
CA THR A 369 -17.97 -3.35 -14.48
C THR A 369 -19.25 -3.59 -15.29
N HIS A 370 -20.39 -3.52 -14.62
CA HIS A 370 -21.71 -3.70 -15.20
C HIS A 370 -22.76 -2.89 -14.42
N CYS A 371 -24.00 -2.85 -14.91
CA CYS A 371 -25.05 -2.03 -14.30
C CYS A 371 -25.32 -2.37 -12.81
N HIS A 372 -25.10 -3.63 -12.40
CA HIS A 372 -25.29 -4.06 -11.02
C HIS A 372 -24.06 -3.92 -10.10
N SER A 373 -22.89 -3.44 -10.54
CA SER A 373 -21.64 -3.52 -9.76
C SER A 373 -21.66 -2.80 -8.40
N LYS A 374 -22.56 -1.81 -8.25
CA LYS A 374 -22.84 -1.10 -7.00
C LYS A 374 -24.30 -1.25 -6.54
N ASN A 375 -24.97 -2.34 -6.95
CA ASN A 375 -26.40 -2.58 -6.70
C ASN A 375 -27.34 -1.52 -7.32
N THR A 376 -26.95 -0.90 -8.41
CA THR A 376 -27.68 0.21 -9.07
C THR A 376 -28.37 -0.18 -10.37
N GLY A 377 -28.46 -1.46 -10.72
CA GLY A 377 -28.90 -1.87 -12.05
C GLY A 377 -30.36 -1.56 -12.39
N GLN A 378 -31.17 -1.19 -11.40
CA GLN A 378 -32.52 -0.63 -11.60
C GLN A 378 -32.53 0.65 -12.44
N GLY A 379 -31.42 1.40 -12.46
CA GLY A 379 -31.25 2.59 -13.30
C GLY A 379 -31.02 2.28 -14.78
N CYS A 380 -30.93 1.01 -15.19
CA CYS A 380 -30.79 0.61 -16.58
C CYS A 380 -32.03 -0.18 -17.05
N PRO A 381 -32.76 0.27 -18.10
CA PRO A 381 -33.99 -0.39 -18.55
C PRO A 381 -33.77 -1.84 -19.03
N ARG A 382 -32.54 -2.19 -19.41
CA ARG A 382 -32.16 -3.54 -19.86
C ARG A 382 -31.70 -4.47 -18.73
N CYS A 383 -31.33 -3.92 -17.57
CA CYS A 383 -30.81 -4.70 -16.45
C CYS A 383 -31.74 -4.72 -15.24
N ALA A 384 -32.71 -3.80 -15.16
CA ALA A 384 -33.62 -3.66 -14.02
C ALA A 384 -34.34 -4.98 -13.66
N GLY A 385 -34.79 -5.72 -14.68
CA GLY A 385 -35.45 -7.02 -14.51
C GLY A 385 -34.52 -8.23 -14.51
N ARG A 386 -33.19 -8.05 -14.61
CA ARG A 386 -32.24 -9.17 -14.70
C ARG A 386 -31.67 -9.53 -13.33
N PRO A 387 -31.64 -10.81 -12.95
CA PRO A 387 -30.98 -11.26 -11.72
C PRO A 387 -29.49 -10.91 -11.71
N VAL A 388 -29.01 -10.36 -10.59
CA VAL A 388 -27.58 -10.02 -10.39
C VAL A 388 -26.67 -11.24 -10.62
N PRO A 389 -26.99 -12.45 -10.12
CA PRO A 389 -26.17 -13.65 -10.38
C PRO A 389 -25.93 -13.95 -11.85
N GLU A 390 -26.92 -13.74 -12.72
CA GLU A 390 -26.79 -13.98 -14.16
C GLU A 390 -25.86 -12.97 -14.82
N VAL A 391 -26.00 -11.69 -14.47
CA VAL A 391 -25.16 -10.60 -14.99
C VAL A 391 -23.71 -10.75 -14.54
N VAL A 392 -23.49 -11.19 -13.31
CA VAL A 392 -22.14 -11.48 -12.80
C VAL A 392 -21.54 -12.70 -13.51
N ALA A 393 -22.33 -13.77 -13.71
CA ALA A 393 -21.84 -14.99 -14.35
C ALA A 393 -21.54 -14.80 -15.85
N GLU A 394 -22.33 -14.01 -16.59
CA GLU A 394 -22.08 -13.77 -18.03
C GLU A 394 -20.79 -12.97 -18.29
N VAL A 395 -20.46 -12.01 -17.43
CA VAL A 395 -19.22 -11.22 -17.54
C VAL A 395 -18.01 -12.13 -17.36
N ASN A 396 -18.03 -12.94 -16.30
CA ASN A 396 -16.95 -13.90 -16.03
C ASN A 396 -16.85 -14.96 -17.11
N ARG A 397 -17.99 -15.44 -17.63
CA ARG A 397 -18.03 -16.37 -18.76
C ARG A 397 -17.40 -15.79 -20.02
N ALA A 398 -17.73 -14.55 -20.38
CA ALA A 398 -17.18 -13.90 -21.57
C ALA A 398 -15.66 -13.77 -21.52
N ILE A 399 -15.10 -13.43 -20.35
CA ILE A 399 -13.65 -13.39 -20.13
C ILE A 399 -13.04 -14.80 -20.21
N ALA A 400 -13.65 -15.79 -19.54
CA ALA A 400 -13.19 -17.18 -19.57
C ALA A 400 -13.19 -17.77 -21.00
N GLU A 401 -14.29 -17.63 -21.74
CA GLU A 401 -14.41 -18.05 -23.14
C GLU A 401 -13.36 -17.41 -24.05
N GLY A 402 -13.01 -16.14 -23.81
CA GLY A 402 -11.94 -15.46 -24.53
C GLY A 402 -10.57 -16.09 -24.24
N ALA A 403 -10.22 -16.24 -22.97
CA ALA A 403 -8.94 -16.81 -22.56
C ALA A 403 -8.79 -18.28 -23.01
N HIS A 404 -9.77 -19.13 -22.70
CA HIS A 404 -9.72 -20.58 -22.92
C HIS A 404 -9.81 -20.98 -24.39
N ARG A 405 -10.42 -20.15 -25.25
CA ARG A 405 -10.41 -20.37 -26.71
C ARG A 405 -8.99 -20.42 -27.27
N VAL A 406 -8.07 -19.65 -26.68
CA VAL A 406 -6.67 -19.53 -27.14
C VAL A 406 -5.74 -20.40 -26.31
N LYS A 407 -5.92 -20.36 -24.98
CA LYS A 407 -5.10 -21.10 -24.03
C LYS A 407 -6.01 -21.84 -23.06
N PRO A 408 -6.42 -23.09 -23.36
CA PRO A 408 -7.27 -23.89 -22.47
C PRO A 408 -6.70 -24.10 -21.06
N SER A 409 -5.38 -23.98 -20.89
CA SER A 409 -4.70 -24.08 -19.59
C SER A 409 -4.63 -22.76 -18.82
N ALA A 410 -5.14 -21.65 -19.38
CA ALA A 410 -5.15 -20.36 -18.70
C ALA A 410 -6.02 -20.44 -17.44
N ARG A 411 -5.52 -19.89 -16.33
CA ARG A 411 -6.27 -19.88 -15.07
C ARG A 411 -7.09 -18.60 -15.00
N VAL A 412 -8.42 -18.74 -14.92
CA VAL A 412 -9.36 -17.63 -14.81
C VAL A 412 -9.98 -17.67 -13.41
N LEU A 413 -9.56 -16.75 -12.55
CA LEU A 413 -9.98 -16.70 -11.16
C LEU A 413 -11.12 -15.69 -10.99
N VAL A 414 -12.29 -16.15 -10.59
CA VAL A 414 -13.46 -15.33 -10.31
C VAL A 414 -13.47 -14.98 -8.83
N TRP A 415 -13.14 -13.75 -8.48
CA TRP A 415 -13.18 -13.31 -7.09
C TRP A 415 -14.58 -12.86 -6.70
N THR A 416 -15.14 -13.51 -5.69
CA THR A 416 -16.47 -13.18 -5.14
C THR A 416 -16.47 -11.94 -4.25
N TRP A 417 -15.46 -11.07 -4.35
CA TRP A 417 -15.37 -9.88 -3.52
C TRP A 417 -16.65 -9.04 -3.69
N ALA A 418 -17.22 -8.62 -2.56
CA ALA A 418 -18.50 -7.90 -2.50
C ALA A 418 -19.73 -8.62 -3.07
N TRP A 419 -19.68 -9.94 -3.27
CA TRP A 419 -20.88 -10.75 -3.54
C TRP A 419 -21.55 -11.09 -2.21
N PRO A 420 -22.74 -10.57 -1.87
CA PRO A 420 -23.43 -10.94 -0.64
C PRO A 420 -23.87 -12.40 -0.67
N LEU A 421 -23.88 -13.03 0.51
CA LEU A 421 -24.32 -14.41 0.71
C LEU A 421 -25.73 -14.68 0.20
N SER A 422 -26.60 -13.67 0.19
CA SER A 422 -27.99 -13.80 -0.28
C SER A 422 -28.13 -14.29 -1.72
N TRP A 423 -27.09 -14.11 -2.55
CA TRP A 423 -27.10 -14.60 -3.93
C TRP A 423 -25.79 -15.21 -4.43
N ALA A 424 -24.68 -15.12 -3.67
CA ALA A 424 -23.36 -15.61 -4.10
C ALA A 424 -23.39 -17.07 -4.59
N SER A 425 -24.09 -17.97 -3.89
CA SER A 425 -24.26 -19.38 -4.27
C SER A 425 -24.94 -19.55 -5.63
N GLN A 426 -25.94 -18.70 -5.94
CA GLN A 426 -26.63 -18.72 -7.23
C GLN A 426 -25.67 -18.30 -8.37
N ALA A 427 -24.81 -17.30 -8.12
CA ALA A 427 -23.82 -16.88 -9.10
C ALA A 427 -22.78 -17.97 -9.32
N VAL A 428 -22.27 -18.58 -8.25
CA VAL A 428 -21.36 -19.74 -8.32
C VAL A 428 -21.96 -20.84 -9.18
N ALA A 429 -23.23 -21.23 -8.95
CA ALA A 429 -23.91 -22.27 -9.72
C ALA A 429 -23.98 -22.00 -11.23
N LEU A 430 -23.91 -20.73 -11.65
CA LEU A 430 -23.94 -20.31 -13.06
C LEU A 430 -22.54 -20.17 -13.67
N LEU A 431 -21.46 -20.16 -12.89
CA LEU A 431 -20.09 -20.01 -13.42
C LEU A 431 -19.70 -21.18 -14.34
N PRO A 432 -18.84 -20.95 -15.35
CA PRO A 432 -18.28 -22.01 -16.18
C PRO A 432 -17.53 -23.08 -15.34
N PRO A 433 -17.47 -24.35 -15.77
CA PRO A 433 -16.84 -25.43 -14.99
C PRO A 433 -15.30 -25.37 -14.96
N ASP A 434 -14.70 -24.54 -15.81
CA ASP A 434 -13.25 -24.42 -16.04
C ASP A 434 -12.63 -23.15 -15.42
N VAL A 435 -13.41 -22.36 -14.65
CA VAL A 435 -12.89 -21.27 -13.83
C VAL A 435 -12.50 -21.74 -12.44
N GLU A 436 -11.82 -20.87 -11.70
CA GLU A 436 -11.50 -21.06 -10.27
C GLU A 436 -12.20 -19.98 -9.46
N VAL A 437 -12.72 -20.31 -8.28
CA VAL A 437 -13.44 -19.35 -7.45
C VAL A 437 -12.56 -18.90 -6.31
N MET A 438 -12.34 -17.58 -6.22
CA MET A 438 -11.54 -16.95 -5.19
C MET A 438 -12.43 -16.28 -4.15
N ASN A 439 -12.14 -16.47 -2.86
CA ASN A 439 -12.83 -15.84 -1.74
C ASN A 439 -11.82 -15.24 -0.77
N VAL A 440 -12.16 -14.13 -0.13
CA VAL A 440 -11.42 -13.66 1.04
C VAL A 440 -11.60 -14.69 2.15
N SER A 441 -10.50 -15.25 2.63
CA SER A 441 -10.55 -16.42 3.51
C SER A 441 -11.31 -16.11 4.79
N GLU A 442 -11.05 -14.96 5.39
CA GLU A 442 -11.50 -14.55 6.70
C GLU A 442 -12.88 -13.88 6.63
N GLU A 443 -13.44 -13.65 5.44
CA GLU A 443 -14.67 -12.90 5.28
C GLU A 443 -15.82 -13.54 6.07
N ALA A 444 -16.53 -12.68 6.79
CA ALA A 444 -17.60 -13.02 7.70
C ALA A 444 -17.19 -13.82 8.96
N LEU A 445 -15.89 -13.97 9.26
CA LEU A 445 -15.43 -14.59 10.51
C LEU A 445 -15.87 -13.74 11.71
N PRO A 446 -16.72 -14.26 12.62
CA PRO A 446 -17.08 -13.54 13.84
C PRO A 446 -15.86 -13.33 14.74
N THR A 447 -15.75 -12.14 15.34
CA THR A 447 -14.68 -11.79 16.28
C THR A 447 -15.27 -11.46 17.64
N HIS A 448 -14.52 -11.68 18.72
CA HIS A 448 -14.93 -11.37 20.08
C HIS A 448 -13.78 -10.73 20.88
N VAL A 449 -13.09 -9.78 20.26
CA VAL A 449 -11.92 -9.12 20.86
C VAL A 449 -12.40 -8.24 22.01
N ALA A 450 -11.78 -8.37 23.19
CA ALA A 450 -12.16 -7.67 24.42
C ALA A 450 -13.63 -7.84 24.85
N GLY A 451 -14.29 -8.94 24.45
CA GLY A 451 -15.70 -9.15 24.75
C GLY A 451 -16.67 -8.40 23.82
N ILE A 452 -16.16 -7.76 22.76
CA ILE A 452 -16.97 -6.99 21.81
C ILE A 452 -17.19 -7.82 20.54
N ASP A 453 -18.46 -8.04 20.20
CA ASP A 453 -18.84 -8.74 18.98
C ASP A 453 -18.52 -7.90 17.75
N GLY A 454 -17.82 -8.52 16.80
CA GLY A 454 -17.49 -7.95 15.52
C GLY A 454 -17.40 -9.02 14.44
N GLN A 455 -16.91 -8.63 13.28
CA GLN A 455 -16.74 -9.55 12.17
C GLN A 455 -15.63 -9.07 11.24
N VAL A 456 -14.89 -10.02 10.68
CA VAL A 456 -13.89 -9.74 9.65
C VAL A 456 -14.56 -9.49 8.30
N VAL A 457 -14.14 -8.42 7.63
CA VAL A 457 -14.51 -8.12 6.25
C VAL A 457 -13.37 -8.54 5.31
N ASP A 458 -12.18 -7.98 5.53
CA ASP A 458 -10.93 -8.31 4.83
C ASP A 458 -9.72 -7.88 5.68
N TYR A 459 -8.51 -8.24 5.24
CA TYR A 459 -7.22 -7.75 5.72
C TYR A 459 -6.83 -8.18 7.14
N SER A 460 -6.99 -9.46 7.47
CA SER A 460 -6.70 -9.97 8.81
C SER A 460 -5.50 -10.92 8.84
N ILE A 461 -4.57 -10.65 9.76
CA ILE A 461 -3.61 -11.63 10.29
C ILE A 461 -4.01 -12.01 11.74
N SER A 462 -4.49 -11.06 12.56
CA SER A 462 -4.81 -11.33 13.98
C SER A 462 -5.99 -12.29 14.15
N GLN A 463 -6.95 -12.24 13.23
CA GLN A 463 -8.12 -13.12 13.21
C GLN A 463 -7.91 -14.20 12.13
N VAL A 464 -7.60 -15.40 12.58
CA VAL A 464 -7.23 -16.54 11.71
C VAL A 464 -8.49 -17.16 11.09
N GLY A 465 -8.54 -17.20 9.75
CA GLY A 465 -9.63 -17.79 9.00
C GLY A 465 -9.60 -19.33 8.91
N PRO A 466 -10.50 -19.94 8.11
CA PRO A 466 -11.48 -19.27 7.26
C PRO A 466 -12.78 -18.88 7.98
N GLY A 467 -13.46 -17.87 7.43
CA GLY A 467 -14.80 -17.48 7.82
C GLY A 467 -15.89 -18.37 7.20
N PRO A 468 -17.14 -18.26 7.72
CA PRO A 468 -18.27 -19.09 7.29
C PRO A 468 -18.65 -18.86 5.82
N LYS A 469 -18.51 -17.65 5.29
CA LYS A 469 -18.84 -17.34 3.89
C LYS A 469 -17.93 -18.09 2.92
N ALA A 470 -16.62 -17.95 3.08
CA ALA A 470 -15.64 -18.65 2.24
C ALA A 470 -15.82 -20.17 2.34
N SER A 471 -15.99 -20.69 3.57
CA SER A 471 -16.19 -22.12 3.81
C SER A 471 -17.43 -22.68 3.09
N ALA A 472 -18.55 -21.96 3.12
CA ALA A 472 -19.78 -22.37 2.44
C ALA A 472 -19.60 -22.38 0.91
N LEU A 473 -19.05 -21.30 0.34
CA LEU A 473 -18.86 -21.19 -1.11
C LEU A 473 -17.83 -22.19 -1.64
N TRP A 474 -16.74 -22.46 -0.91
CA TRP A 474 -15.77 -23.48 -1.31
C TRP A 474 -16.36 -24.88 -1.29
N LYS A 475 -17.25 -25.19 -0.34
CA LYS A 475 -17.98 -26.46 -0.34
C LYS A 475 -18.82 -26.60 -1.62
N GLU A 476 -19.62 -25.60 -1.97
CA GLU A 476 -20.44 -25.59 -3.18
C GLU A 476 -19.58 -25.68 -4.47
N CYS A 477 -18.43 -24.98 -4.49
CA CYS A 477 -17.49 -25.05 -5.60
C CYS A 477 -16.97 -26.47 -5.81
N ARG A 478 -16.54 -27.14 -4.74
CA ARG A 478 -16.05 -28.52 -4.81
C ARG A 478 -17.12 -29.51 -5.21
N GLU A 479 -18.37 -29.35 -4.75
CA GLU A 479 -19.51 -30.17 -5.20
C GLU A 479 -19.76 -30.04 -6.71
N ARG A 480 -19.38 -28.91 -7.32
CA ARG A 480 -19.41 -28.68 -8.76
C ARG A 480 -18.10 -29.03 -9.49
N GLY A 481 -17.07 -29.46 -8.78
CA GLY A 481 -15.74 -29.74 -9.34
C GLY A 481 -14.92 -28.49 -9.69
N LEU A 482 -15.31 -27.31 -9.21
CA LEU A 482 -14.54 -26.09 -9.36
C LEU A 482 -13.36 -26.05 -8.37
N ARG A 483 -12.22 -25.55 -8.84
CA ARG A 483 -11.09 -25.23 -7.96
C ARG A 483 -11.35 -23.97 -7.16
N THR A 484 -10.72 -23.90 -5.99
CA THR A 484 -10.93 -22.86 -4.98
C THR A 484 -9.63 -22.15 -4.62
N VAL A 485 -9.70 -20.84 -4.47
CA VAL A 485 -8.56 -19.99 -4.10
C VAL A 485 -8.92 -19.16 -2.87
N ALA A 486 -8.03 -19.11 -1.88
CA ALA A 486 -8.16 -18.24 -0.72
C ALA A 486 -7.32 -16.98 -0.92
N LYS A 487 -7.97 -15.81 -0.94
CA LYS A 487 -7.29 -14.54 -0.71
C LYS A 487 -7.06 -14.39 0.79
N VAL A 488 -5.82 -14.13 1.17
CA VAL A 488 -5.33 -14.00 2.55
C VAL A 488 -4.35 -12.82 2.64
N GLN A 489 -4.00 -12.43 3.86
CA GLN A 489 -2.85 -11.56 4.12
C GLN A 489 -1.85 -12.31 4.99
N PHE A 490 -0.72 -12.77 4.44
CA PHE A 490 0.29 -13.45 5.26
C PHE A 490 1.51 -12.61 5.55
N ASN A 491 1.81 -11.64 4.70
CA ASN A 491 3.04 -10.87 4.85
C ASN A 491 2.85 -9.68 5.80
N ASN A 492 1.96 -8.77 5.43
CA ASN A 492 1.54 -7.60 6.17
C ASN A 492 0.07 -7.29 5.84
N THR A 493 -0.52 -6.34 6.56
CA THR A 493 -1.93 -5.96 6.41
C THR A 493 -2.20 -4.58 6.99
N TRP A 494 -3.40 -4.02 6.87
CA TRP A 494 -3.76 -2.71 7.44
C TRP A 494 -3.81 -2.67 8.98
N GLU A 495 -3.54 -3.78 9.64
CA GLU A 495 -3.24 -3.83 11.07
C GLU A 495 -1.83 -3.25 11.37
N CYS A 496 -0.89 -3.33 10.42
CA CYS A 496 0.38 -2.59 10.38
C CYS A 496 1.08 -2.84 9.03
N SER A 497 0.85 -1.95 8.07
CA SER A 497 1.34 -2.13 6.68
C SER A 497 2.72 -1.52 6.43
N ALA A 498 3.17 -0.63 7.32
CA ALA A 498 4.42 0.11 7.23
C ALA A 498 5.68 -0.70 7.60
N VAL A 499 5.57 -2.02 7.65
CA VAL A 499 6.69 -2.94 7.85
C VAL A 499 6.71 -3.97 6.72
N PRO A 500 7.88 -4.49 6.31
CA PRO A 500 7.97 -5.44 5.20
C PRO A 500 7.25 -6.74 5.49
N TYR A 501 7.12 -7.15 6.76
CA TYR A 501 6.30 -8.27 7.19
C TYR A 501 5.99 -8.17 8.70
N LEU A 502 4.99 -8.91 9.18
CA LEU A 502 4.71 -9.07 10.62
C LEU A 502 5.22 -10.45 11.11
N PRO A 503 6.09 -10.52 12.14
CA PRO A 503 6.70 -11.77 12.62
C PRO A 503 5.75 -12.65 13.46
N THR A 504 4.53 -12.88 12.97
CA THR A 504 3.47 -13.65 13.64
C THR A 504 3.36 -15.07 13.07
N PHE A 505 4.45 -15.84 13.18
CA PHE A 505 4.60 -17.17 12.58
C PHE A 505 3.44 -18.12 12.92
N ASP A 506 2.99 -18.15 14.18
CA ASP A 506 1.95 -19.07 14.65
C ASP A 506 0.59 -18.79 14.02
N LEU A 507 0.25 -17.52 13.80
CA LEU A 507 -1.03 -17.13 13.21
C LEU A 507 -1.09 -17.56 11.74
N VAL A 508 -0.01 -17.30 10.99
CA VAL A 508 0.08 -17.68 9.58
C VAL A 508 0.14 -19.21 9.42
N GLU A 509 0.91 -19.91 10.26
CA GLU A 509 0.97 -21.38 10.27
C GLU A 509 -0.39 -22.00 10.63
N ALA A 510 -1.11 -21.44 11.60
CA ALA A 510 -2.47 -21.87 11.94
C ALA A 510 -3.43 -21.65 10.76
N HIS A 511 -3.34 -20.51 10.08
CA HIS A 511 -4.21 -20.22 8.94
C HIS A 511 -3.93 -21.15 7.76
N LEU A 512 -2.65 -21.36 7.40
CA LEU A 512 -2.24 -22.30 6.37
C LEU A 512 -2.79 -23.71 6.64
N ARG A 513 -2.70 -24.18 7.89
CA ARG A 513 -3.26 -25.47 8.31
C ARG A 513 -4.79 -25.52 8.17
N ASN A 514 -5.50 -24.46 8.56
CA ASN A 514 -6.95 -24.39 8.40
C ASN A 514 -7.36 -24.42 6.91
N LEU A 515 -6.61 -23.74 6.04
CA LEU A 515 -6.85 -23.73 4.59
C LEU A 515 -6.57 -25.08 3.93
N LYS A 516 -5.50 -25.78 4.35
CA LYS A 516 -5.24 -27.16 3.93
C LYS A 516 -6.39 -28.08 4.35
N ALA A 517 -6.85 -27.97 5.60
CA ALA A 517 -7.98 -28.76 6.10
C ALA A 517 -9.30 -28.43 5.38
N ALA A 518 -9.47 -27.18 4.93
CA ALA A 518 -10.62 -26.75 4.13
C ALA A 518 -10.57 -27.24 2.67
N GLY A 519 -9.46 -27.85 2.22
CA GLY A 519 -9.29 -28.36 0.87
C GLY A 519 -9.21 -27.26 -0.20
N VAL A 520 -8.57 -26.13 0.12
CA VAL A 520 -8.37 -25.02 -0.81
C VAL A 520 -7.20 -25.33 -1.77
N ASP A 521 -7.37 -25.06 -3.06
CA ASP A 521 -6.39 -25.39 -4.10
C ASP A 521 -5.30 -24.33 -4.29
N GLY A 522 -5.59 -23.07 -3.98
CA GLY A 522 -4.70 -21.95 -4.26
C GLY A 522 -4.77 -20.82 -3.25
N LEU A 523 -3.73 -19.98 -3.23
CA LEU A 523 -3.62 -18.81 -2.38
C LEU A 523 -3.35 -17.56 -3.20
N MET A 524 -3.98 -16.45 -2.80
CA MET A 524 -3.58 -15.09 -3.14
C MET A 524 -3.12 -14.40 -1.86
N LEU A 525 -1.82 -14.16 -1.74
CA LEU A 525 -1.08 -13.95 -0.50
C LEU A 525 -1.09 -12.51 0.02
N SER A 526 -1.46 -11.58 -0.85
CA SER A 526 -1.48 -10.15 -0.58
C SER A 526 -2.52 -9.45 -1.44
N TRP A 527 -2.70 -8.16 -1.18
CA TRP A 527 -3.42 -7.23 -2.06
C TRP A 527 -2.49 -6.12 -2.57
N THR A 528 -3.04 -4.99 -3.01
CA THR A 528 -2.30 -3.85 -3.53
C THR A 528 -1.25 -3.33 -2.56
N LEU A 529 -1.38 -3.58 -1.26
CA LEU A 529 -0.37 -3.21 -0.27
C LEU A 529 0.97 -3.97 -0.34
N GLY A 530 1.05 -4.95 -1.24
CA GLY A 530 2.29 -5.60 -1.62
C GLY A 530 2.69 -6.77 -0.73
N GLY A 531 3.85 -7.34 -1.04
CA GLY A 531 4.39 -8.50 -0.34
C GLY A 531 5.89 -8.61 -0.49
N TYR A 532 6.64 -8.21 0.54
CA TYR A 532 8.09 -8.41 0.62
C TYR A 532 8.43 -9.90 0.75
N PRO A 533 9.45 -10.41 0.06
CA PRO A 533 9.94 -11.77 0.29
C PRO A 533 10.46 -11.94 1.73
N SER A 534 9.72 -12.65 2.58
CA SER A 534 9.96 -12.69 4.03
C SER A 534 10.07 -14.10 4.60
N PRO A 535 10.61 -14.26 5.83
CA PRO A 535 10.55 -15.51 6.57
C PRO A 535 9.13 -16.05 6.76
N ILE A 536 8.11 -15.18 6.78
CA ILE A 536 6.72 -15.61 6.93
C ILE A 536 6.21 -16.27 5.65
N LEU A 537 6.60 -15.76 4.48
CA LEU A 537 6.22 -16.40 3.21
C LEU A 537 6.92 -17.76 3.03
N GLU A 538 8.06 -18.02 3.66
CA GLU A 538 8.64 -19.37 3.64
C GLU A 538 7.76 -20.45 4.27
N LEU A 539 6.78 -20.06 5.10
CA LEU A 539 5.80 -20.98 5.65
C LEU A 539 4.96 -21.69 4.58
N LEU A 540 4.95 -21.15 3.36
CA LEU A 540 4.29 -21.76 2.21
C LEU A 540 4.94 -23.09 1.77
N VAL A 541 6.20 -23.31 2.14
CA VAL A 541 6.99 -24.48 1.72
C VAL A 541 7.68 -25.21 2.87
N ARG A 542 7.64 -24.67 4.10
CA ARG A 542 8.28 -25.24 5.30
C ARG A 542 7.45 -24.94 6.55
N PRO A 543 7.48 -25.79 7.58
CA PRO A 543 6.89 -25.47 8.89
C PRO A 543 7.71 -24.37 9.61
N ALA A 544 7.09 -23.68 10.56
CA ALA A 544 7.70 -22.54 11.24
C ALA A 544 9.00 -22.90 11.99
N ASP A 545 9.03 -24.07 12.63
CA ASP A 545 10.20 -24.55 13.37
C ASP A 545 11.41 -24.75 12.45
N GLU A 546 11.20 -25.24 11.22
CA GLU A 546 12.27 -25.40 10.22
C GLU A 546 12.77 -24.05 9.72
N VAL A 547 11.86 -23.12 9.39
CA VAL A 547 12.23 -21.76 8.95
C VAL A 547 13.06 -21.07 10.03
N ILE A 548 12.61 -21.14 11.29
CA ILE A 548 13.27 -20.51 12.43
C ILE A 548 14.66 -21.12 12.67
N ALA A 549 14.78 -22.46 12.67
CA ALA A 549 16.06 -23.12 12.87
C ALA A 549 17.05 -22.81 11.74
N ARG A 550 16.58 -22.79 10.49
CA ARG A 550 17.41 -22.50 9.32
C ARG A 550 17.89 -21.04 9.29
N ARG A 551 17.01 -20.08 9.57
CA ARG A 551 17.36 -18.65 9.45
C ARG A 551 18.15 -18.14 10.65
N TYR A 552 17.79 -18.56 11.86
CA TYR A 552 18.32 -17.98 13.10
C TYR A 552 19.30 -18.89 13.84
N GLY A 553 19.44 -20.15 13.41
CA GLY A 553 20.37 -21.12 13.97
C GLY A 553 19.72 -22.10 14.95
N ALA A 554 20.08 -23.37 14.86
CA ALA A 554 19.48 -24.45 15.64
C ALA A 554 19.65 -24.27 17.17
N ALA A 555 20.74 -23.65 17.61
CA ALA A 555 21.04 -23.43 19.03
C ALA A 555 20.05 -22.48 19.74
N VAL A 556 19.50 -21.50 19.01
CA VAL A 556 18.56 -20.51 19.55
C VAL A 556 17.12 -20.73 19.09
N ALA A 557 16.89 -21.66 18.15
CA ALA A 557 15.62 -21.85 17.46
C ALA A 557 14.40 -21.97 18.39
N SER A 558 14.51 -22.76 19.47
CA SER A 558 13.41 -22.93 20.44
C SER A 558 13.03 -21.64 21.17
N ARG A 559 14.02 -20.78 21.48
CA ARG A 559 13.79 -19.48 22.12
C ARG A 559 13.24 -18.45 21.15
N VAL A 560 13.76 -18.41 19.92
CA VAL A 560 13.19 -17.58 18.85
C VAL A 560 11.74 -17.98 18.57
N ARG A 561 11.45 -19.29 18.55
CA ARG A 561 10.09 -19.82 18.40
C ARG A 561 9.16 -19.39 19.53
N LEU A 562 9.64 -19.38 20.77
CA LEU A 562 8.89 -18.89 21.93
C LEU A 562 8.61 -17.39 21.82
N ALA A 563 9.62 -16.59 21.46
CA ALA A 563 9.45 -15.15 21.23
C ALA A 563 8.41 -14.87 20.13
N CYS A 564 8.51 -15.54 18.97
CA CYS A 564 7.54 -15.38 17.87
C CYS A 564 6.12 -15.81 18.26
N ARG A 565 5.98 -16.80 19.14
CA ARG A 565 4.68 -17.20 19.71
C ARG A 565 4.11 -16.08 20.58
N GLN A 566 4.94 -15.45 21.42
CA GLN A 566 4.50 -14.31 22.24
C GLN A 566 4.08 -13.11 21.37
N LEU A 567 4.82 -12.81 20.30
CA LEU A 567 4.43 -11.79 19.32
C LEU A 567 3.07 -12.13 18.67
N SER A 568 2.88 -13.39 18.27
CA SER A 568 1.62 -13.88 17.72
C SER A 568 0.45 -13.75 18.69
N THR A 569 0.64 -14.13 19.96
CA THR A 569 -0.38 -13.98 21.02
C THR A 569 -0.69 -12.52 21.29
N ALA A 570 0.32 -11.66 21.38
CA ALA A 570 0.11 -10.22 21.56
C ALA A 570 -0.69 -9.63 20.39
N PHE A 571 -0.41 -10.06 19.16
CA PHE A 571 -1.10 -9.57 17.98
C PHE A 571 -2.60 -9.91 17.94
N GLN A 572 -3.03 -10.98 18.61
CA GLN A 572 -4.45 -11.32 18.75
C GLN A 572 -5.23 -10.31 19.62
N GLU A 573 -4.55 -9.49 20.41
CA GLU A 573 -5.18 -8.39 21.17
C GLU A 573 -5.59 -7.21 20.27
N PHE A 574 -5.15 -7.19 18.99
CA PHE A 574 -5.51 -6.12 18.06
C PHE A 574 -7.04 -5.95 18.00
N PRO A 575 -7.59 -4.76 18.28
CA PRO A 575 -9.04 -4.51 18.30
C PRO A 575 -9.58 -4.49 16.86
N PHE A 576 -9.73 -5.67 16.27
CA PHE A 576 -10.01 -5.82 14.86
C PHE A 576 -11.39 -5.26 14.48
N HIS A 577 -11.42 -4.35 13.52
CA HIS A 577 -12.60 -3.93 12.77
C HIS A 577 -12.12 -3.18 11.53
N ILE A 578 -12.78 -3.33 10.38
CA ILE A 578 -12.29 -2.72 9.12
C ILE A 578 -12.08 -1.20 9.21
N SER A 579 -12.94 -0.50 9.96
CA SER A 579 -12.74 0.94 10.20
C SER A 579 -11.53 1.24 11.09
N VAL A 580 -11.16 0.37 12.05
CA VAL A 580 -9.93 0.53 12.86
C VAL A 580 -8.72 0.42 11.94
N LEU A 581 -8.68 -0.63 11.10
CA LEU A 581 -7.64 -0.86 10.09
C LEU A 581 -7.41 0.38 9.21
N TYR A 582 -8.50 1.02 8.79
CA TYR A 582 -8.44 2.18 7.91
C TYR A 582 -8.13 3.49 8.63
N THR A 583 -8.64 3.72 9.83
CA THR A 583 -8.66 5.09 10.38
C THR A 583 -7.72 5.31 11.56
N ALA A 584 -7.34 4.25 12.26
CA ALA A 584 -6.50 4.39 13.45
C ALA A 584 -5.00 4.59 13.10
N PRO A 585 -4.20 5.15 14.03
CA PRO A 585 -2.81 5.56 13.74
C PRO A 585 -1.80 4.45 13.43
N GLN A 586 -2.13 3.17 13.61
CA GLN A 586 -1.15 2.07 13.56
C GLN A 586 -0.41 1.93 12.24
N ASN A 587 -0.95 2.41 11.12
CA ASN A 587 -0.24 2.37 9.83
C ASN A 587 0.79 3.49 9.67
N VAL A 588 0.70 4.58 10.43
CA VAL A 588 1.63 5.73 10.36
C VAL A 588 2.46 5.90 11.64
N GLY A 589 2.07 5.22 12.73
CA GLY A 589 2.80 5.21 13.99
C GLY A 589 3.04 6.63 14.54
N PRO A 590 4.26 6.93 15.05
CA PRO A 590 4.60 8.23 15.62
C PRO A 590 4.44 9.43 14.68
N ARG A 591 4.39 9.23 13.35
CA ARG A 591 4.24 10.34 12.39
C ARG A 591 2.93 11.10 12.55
N ASN A 592 1.89 10.48 13.09
CA ASN A 592 0.65 11.20 13.37
C ASN A 592 0.87 12.23 14.50
N LEU A 593 0.67 13.51 14.19
CA LEU A 593 0.94 14.60 15.13
C LEU A 593 -0.12 14.65 16.24
N LEU A 594 0.30 15.14 17.42
CA LEU A 594 -0.60 15.43 18.52
C LEU A 594 -0.99 16.90 18.50
N TYR A 595 -2.21 17.19 18.97
CA TYR A 595 -2.78 18.52 19.02
C TYR A 595 -3.37 18.78 20.41
N ALA A 596 -3.04 19.93 20.98
CA ALA A 596 -3.57 20.35 22.29
C ALA A 596 -5.10 20.47 22.26
N GLU A 597 -5.64 20.99 21.15
CA GLU A 597 -7.08 21.11 20.90
C GLU A 597 -7.53 20.20 19.74
N PRO A 598 -8.81 19.79 19.71
CA PRO A 598 -9.34 18.98 18.62
C PRO A 598 -9.14 19.60 17.24
N THR A 599 -8.66 18.83 16.27
CA THR A 599 -8.42 19.36 14.90
C THR A 599 -9.71 19.64 14.14
N GLY A 600 -10.79 18.93 14.47
CA GLY A 600 -12.05 18.96 13.73
C GLY A 600 -12.03 18.19 12.41
N TYR A 601 -10.90 17.58 12.04
CA TYR A 601 -10.79 16.74 10.87
C TYR A 601 -11.23 15.30 11.18
N ARG A 602 -11.76 14.63 10.15
CA ARG A 602 -12.09 13.20 10.23
C ARG A 602 -10.92 12.36 9.76
N ALA A 603 -10.66 11.25 10.44
CA ALA A 603 -9.67 10.29 9.99
C ALA A 603 -9.98 9.79 8.58
N THR A 604 -8.95 9.65 7.75
CA THR A 604 -9.09 9.17 6.36
C THR A 604 -8.73 7.70 6.24
N MET A 605 -9.13 7.05 5.14
CA MET A 605 -8.82 5.65 4.89
C MET A 605 -7.32 5.48 4.62
N VAL A 606 -6.60 4.83 5.53
CA VAL A 606 -5.16 4.50 5.51
C VAL A 606 -4.22 5.68 5.21
N GLY A 607 -4.69 6.91 5.39
CA GLY A 607 -3.95 8.13 5.04
C GLY A 607 -3.55 8.97 6.25
N ILE A 608 -4.46 9.82 6.72
CA ILE A 608 -4.23 10.81 7.78
C ILE A 608 -5.22 10.51 8.93
N PRO A 609 -4.73 9.98 10.07
CA PRO A 609 -5.60 9.66 11.23
C PRO A 609 -6.13 10.90 11.96
N TYR A 610 -5.38 12.01 11.94
CA TYR A 610 -5.63 13.22 12.75
C TYR A 610 -5.71 12.90 14.26
N ASP A 611 -6.80 13.26 14.92
CA ASP A 611 -7.07 12.99 16.33
C ASP A 611 -8.52 12.49 16.54
N ASP A 612 -9.08 11.86 15.51
CA ASP A 612 -10.47 11.42 15.44
C ASP A 612 -10.69 10.06 16.11
N LEU A 613 -10.53 10.02 17.44
CA LEU A 613 -10.70 8.81 18.26
C LEU A 613 -12.05 8.10 18.00
N LYS A 614 -13.10 8.86 17.67
CA LYS A 614 -14.42 8.32 17.35
C LYS A 614 -14.37 7.43 16.12
N ALA A 615 -13.69 7.85 15.06
CA ALA A 615 -13.49 7.00 13.88
C ALA A 615 -12.54 5.83 14.19
N TRP A 616 -11.44 6.09 14.90
CA TRP A 616 -10.40 5.10 15.20
C TRP A 616 -10.96 3.86 15.88
N ARG A 617 -11.81 4.05 16.90
CA ARG A 617 -12.31 2.96 17.74
C ARG A 617 -13.42 2.14 17.11
N ALA A 618 -14.08 2.66 16.07
CA ALA A 618 -15.22 2.03 15.43
C ALA A 618 -16.30 1.53 16.42
N ILE A 619 -16.35 0.22 16.66
CA ILE A 619 -17.32 -0.44 17.55
C ILE A 619 -16.85 -0.50 19.02
N TYR A 620 -15.56 -0.30 19.31
CA TYR A 620 -14.99 -0.47 20.64
C TYR A 620 -15.25 0.77 21.51
N PRO A 621 -15.64 0.61 22.80
CA PRO A 621 -15.62 1.70 23.77
C PRO A 621 -14.22 2.30 23.94
N GLU A 622 -14.11 3.56 24.36
CA GLU A 622 -12.82 4.27 24.43
C GLU A 622 -11.83 3.64 25.42
N GLU A 623 -12.31 3.22 26.60
CA GLU A 623 -11.53 2.51 27.62
C GLU A 623 -11.01 1.18 27.08
N VAL A 624 -11.89 0.42 26.42
CA VAL A 624 -11.58 -0.89 25.85
C VAL A 624 -10.57 -0.76 24.71
N PHE A 625 -10.75 0.22 23.83
CA PHE A 625 -9.86 0.46 22.70
C PHE A 625 -8.44 0.85 23.15
N GLU A 626 -8.34 1.74 24.14
CA GLU A 626 -7.06 2.08 24.76
C GLU A 626 -6.39 0.84 25.39
N GLU A 627 -7.15 0.07 26.18
CA GLU A 627 -6.64 -1.11 26.87
C GLU A 627 -6.17 -2.20 25.90
N GLN A 628 -6.87 -2.42 24.79
CA GLN A 628 -6.44 -3.41 23.78
C GLN A 628 -5.12 -3.02 23.11
N PHE A 629 -4.93 -1.75 22.75
CA PHE A 629 -3.63 -1.30 22.22
C PHE A 629 -2.53 -1.32 23.28
N ARG A 630 -2.85 -1.09 24.55
CA ARG A 630 -1.91 -1.29 25.66
C ARG A 630 -1.46 -2.76 25.75
N ARG A 631 -2.42 -3.70 25.82
CA ARG A 631 -2.14 -5.15 25.88
C ARG A 631 -1.35 -5.65 24.68
N LEU A 632 -1.73 -5.22 23.47
CA LEU A 632 -1.01 -5.51 22.25
C LEU A 632 0.44 -5.03 22.35
N SER A 633 0.66 -3.75 22.67
CA SER A 633 2.01 -3.16 22.69
C SER A 633 2.90 -3.71 23.82
N ASP A 634 2.34 -3.94 25.01
CA ASP A 634 3.06 -4.51 26.16
C ASP A 634 3.40 -5.98 25.91
N GLY A 635 2.45 -6.77 25.40
CA GLY A 635 2.68 -8.18 25.06
C GLY A 635 3.70 -8.35 23.93
N TRP A 636 3.66 -7.45 22.95
CA TRP A 636 4.63 -7.44 21.85
C TRP A 636 6.04 -7.10 22.36
N LEU A 637 6.16 -6.14 23.29
CA LEU A 637 7.43 -5.82 23.94
C LEU A 637 8.01 -7.03 24.68
N ALA A 638 7.19 -7.78 25.42
CA ALA A 638 7.64 -8.99 26.09
C ALA A 638 8.21 -10.04 25.11
N GLY A 639 7.58 -10.21 23.94
CA GLY A 639 8.11 -11.05 22.86
C GLY A 639 9.44 -10.54 22.29
N LEU A 640 9.58 -9.22 22.13
CA LEU A 640 10.84 -8.58 21.71
C LEU A 640 11.96 -8.78 22.73
N GLU A 641 11.66 -8.65 24.02
CA GLU A 641 12.64 -8.88 25.10
C GLU A 641 13.09 -10.34 25.14
N ALA A 642 12.16 -11.29 24.95
CA ALA A 642 12.49 -12.71 24.84
C ALA A 642 13.38 -12.99 23.62
N LEU A 643 13.13 -12.31 22.48
CA LEU A 643 14.00 -12.40 21.31
C LEU A 643 15.40 -11.87 21.65
N ARG A 644 15.51 -10.64 22.15
CA ARG A 644 16.79 -9.99 22.52
C ARG A 644 17.62 -10.81 23.51
N ALA A 645 16.97 -11.50 24.45
CA ALA A 645 17.63 -12.31 25.46
C ALA A 645 18.49 -13.45 24.88
N CYS A 646 18.18 -13.97 23.69
CA CYS A 646 18.99 -15.01 23.04
C CYS A 646 20.02 -14.48 22.05
N ARG A 647 20.08 -13.16 21.83
CA ARG A 647 20.95 -12.54 20.82
C ARG A 647 22.42 -12.92 21.00
N ALA A 648 22.95 -12.92 22.22
CA ALA A 648 24.37 -13.22 22.47
C ALA A 648 24.81 -14.59 21.95
N GLU A 649 23.89 -15.54 21.82
CA GLU A 649 24.15 -16.94 21.42
C GLU A 649 23.90 -17.20 19.93
N VAL A 650 23.41 -16.20 19.18
CA VAL A 650 23.22 -16.33 17.73
C VAL A 650 24.57 -16.42 17.03
N GLU A 651 24.78 -17.48 16.27
CA GLU A 651 26.02 -17.69 15.53
C GLU A 651 26.24 -16.59 14.46
N PRO A 652 27.49 -16.22 14.13
CA PRO A 652 27.78 -15.16 13.17
C PRO A 652 27.08 -15.33 11.81
N ALA A 653 26.91 -16.56 11.34
CA ALA A 653 26.27 -16.87 10.05
C ALA A 653 24.77 -16.52 10.03
N HIS A 654 24.11 -16.47 11.18
CA HIS A 654 22.68 -16.20 11.34
C HIS A 654 22.38 -14.78 11.86
N ARG A 655 23.43 -14.00 12.17
CA ARG A 655 23.34 -12.70 12.83
C ARG A 655 22.50 -11.69 12.03
N ALA A 656 22.73 -11.59 10.73
CA ALA A 656 22.04 -10.61 9.88
C ALA A 656 20.53 -10.87 9.81
N GLU A 657 20.14 -12.14 9.65
CA GLU A 657 18.73 -12.56 9.63
C GLU A 657 18.04 -12.35 10.98
N PHE A 658 18.73 -12.66 12.08
CA PHE A 658 18.22 -12.41 13.43
C PHE A 658 18.05 -10.91 13.69
N ASP A 659 19.04 -10.09 13.32
CA ASP A 659 18.99 -8.64 13.47
C ASP A 659 17.86 -8.04 12.60
N ASP A 660 17.57 -8.63 11.43
CA ASP A 660 16.41 -8.27 10.59
C ASP A 660 15.08 -8.50 11.31
N LEU A 661 14.90 -9.70 11.89
CA LEU A 661 13.72 -10.06 12.66
C LEU A 661 13.52 -9.10 13.84
N GLU A 662 14.58 -8.81 14.61
CA GLU A 662 14.52 -7.87 15.73
C GLU A 662 14.14 -6.46 15.26
N ARG A 663 14.74 -5.98 14.15
CA ARG A 663 14.50 -4.65 13.60
C ARG A 663 13.05 -4.47 13.17
N VAL A 664 12.53 -5.41 12.39
CA VAL A 664 11.14 -5.39 11.90
C VAL A 664 10.15 -5.51 13.06
N ALA A 665 10.40 -6.40 14.01
CA ALA A 665 9.57 -6.53 15.20
C ALA A 665 9.57 -5.26 16.07
N THR A 666 10.72 -4.58 16.20
CA THR A 666 10.84 -3.32 16.96
C THR A 666 10.11 -2.19 16.26
N ALA A 667 10.17 -2.12 14.93
CA ALA A 667 9.40 -1.13 14.16
C ALA A 667 7.89 -1.32 14.36
N ALA A 668 7.38 -2.55 14.25
CA ALA A 668 5.96 -2.84 14.52
C ALA A 668 5.55 -2.46 15.95
N TRP A 669 6.40 -2.73 16.94
CA TRP A 669 6.17 -2.29 18.31
C TRP A 669 6.03 -0.77 18.42
N CYS A 670 6.91 0.01 17.75
CA CYS A 670 6.83 1.47 17.77
C CYS A 670 5.47 1.97 17.27
N HIS A 671 4.92 1.32 16.24
CA HIS A 671 3.61 1.63 15.70
C HIS A 671 2.46 1.33 16.68
N PHE A 672 2.46 0.14 17.27
CA PHE A 672 1.41 -0.26 18.22
C PHE A 672 1.47 0.58 19.50
N ARG A 673 2.68 0.79 20.03
CA ARG A 673 2.87 1.57 21.24
C ARG A 673 2.51 3.03 21.02
N SER A 674 2.90 3.59 19.88
CA SER A 674 2.53 4.97 19.57
C SER A 674 1.02 5.14 19.41
N THR A 675 0.35 4.15 18.81
CA THR A 675 -1.12 4.16 18.73
C THR A 675 -1.77 4.18 20.11
N PHE A 676 -1.29 3.37 21.06
CA PHE A 676 -1.71 3.43 22.46
C PHE A 676 -1.47 4.84 23.05
N CYS A 677 -0.27 5.40 22.90
CA CYS A 677 0.07 6.70 23.46
C CYS A 677 -0.84 7.82 22.91
N GLN A 678 -1.13 7.78 21.61
CA GLN A 678 -2.01 8.76 20.95
C GLN A 678 -3.46 8.65 21.41
N ILE A 679 -4.00 7.43 21.54
CA ILE A 679 -5.34 7.20 22.11
C ILE A 679 -5.40 7.77 23.54
N ALA A 680 -4.41 7.42 24.36
CA ALA A 680 -4.35 7.83 25.74
C ALA A 680 -4.22 9.35 25.89
N PHE A 681 -3.46 10.00 25.00
CA PHE A 681 -3.32 11.45 24.94
C PHE A 681 -4.65 12.13 24.56
N VAL A 682 -5.30 11.69 23.46
CA VAL A 682 -6.54 12.31 22.96
C VAL A 682 -7.65 12.26 24.02
N ARG A 683 -7.78 11.14 24.74
CA ARG A 683 -8.77 10.99 25.81
C ARG A 683 -8.55 11.93 26.99
N ARG A 684 -7.30 12.34 27.22
CA ARG A 684 -6.90 13.08 28.44
C ARG A 684 -6.56 14.54 28.19
N ARG A 685 -6.27 14.97 26.95
CA ARG A 685 -5.70 16.31 26.65
C ARG A 685 -6.50 17.49 27.23
N GLN A 686 -7.82 17.34 27.36
CA GLN A 686 -8.71 18.37 27.91
C GLN A 686 -8.92 18.26 29.44
N SER A 687 -8.45 17.19 30.08
CA SER A 687 -8.57 16.97 31.53
C SER A 687 -7.67 17.94 32.29
N GLN A 688 -8.20 18.48 33.40
CA GLN A 688 -7.46 19.33 34.34
C GLN A 688 -7.02 18.56 35.60
N ASP A 689 -7.26 17.25 35.67
CA ASP A 689 -6.79 16.43 36.78
C ASP A 689 -5.25 16.39 36.78
N PRO A 690 -4.57 16.71 37.89
CA PRO A 690 -3.12 16.62 38.00
C PRO A 690 -2.53 15.26 37.59
N LYS A 691 -3.27 14.17 37.80
CA LYS A 691 -2.85 12.82 37.38
C LYS A 691 -2.86 12.67 35.87
N ASP A 692 -3.91 13.17 35.21
CA ASP A 692 -3.99 13.16 33.75
C ASP A 692 -2.94 14.09 33.13
N ARG A 693 -2.68 15.24 33.76
CA ARG A 693 -1.60 16.15 33.34
C ARG A 693 -0.23 15.49 33.43
N ALA A 694 0.10 14.85 34.56
CA ALA A 694 1.33 14.07 34.69
C ALA A 694 1.42 12.96 33.64
N ARG A 695 0.32 12.23 33.44
CA ARG A 695 0.25 11.16 32.44
C ARG A 695 0.44 11.67 31.01
N ILE A 696 -0.10 12.84 30.66
CA ILE A 696 0.12 13.46 29.35
C ILE A 696 1.61 13.73 29.13
N LEU A 697 2.32 14.28 30.12
CA LEU A 697 3.76 14.54 29.99
C LEU A 697 4.55 13.25 29.79
N GLU A 698 4.23 12.19 30.53
CA GLU A 698 4.83 10.86 30.33
C GLU A 698 4.56 10.32 28.91
N LEU A 699 3.34 10.46 28.40
CA LEU A 699 2.98 10.04 27.05
C LEU A 699 3.73 10.81 25.97
N LEU A 700 3.98 12.11 26.18
CA LEU A 700 4.77 12.94 25.26
C LEU A 700 6.25 12.51 25.27
N ASP A 701 6.82 12.25 26.44
CA ASP A 701 8.20 11.76 26.58
C ASP A 701 8.34 10.36 25.93
N GLU A 702 7.34 9.51 26.07
CA GLU A 702 7.28 8.19 25.43
C GLU A 702 7.18 8.30 23.90
N GLU A 703 6.32 9.17 23.36
CA GLU A 703 6.22 9.42 21.92
C GLU A 703 7.54 9.94 21.32
N ILE A 704 8.29 10.78 22.06
CA ILE A 704 9.63 11.21 21.65
C ILE A 704 10.58 10.01 21.54
N ALA A 705 10.59 9.11 22.53
CA ALA A 705 11.43 7.93 22.52
C ALA A 705 11.08 6.96 21.37
N LEU A 706 9.78 6.77 21.10
CA LEU A 706 9.30 5.93 19.99
C LEU A 706 9.68 6.52 18.63
N ALA A 707 9.49 7.83 18.44
CA ALA A 707 9.85 8.50 17.19
C ALA A 707 11.35 8.42 16.90
N ARG A 708 12.20 8.56 17.94
CA ARG A 708 13.67 8.41 17.81
C ARG A 708 14.07 6.97 17.49
N THR A 709 13.47 5.99 18.19
CA THR A 709 13.73 4.57 17.92
C THR A 709 13.37 4.23 16.48
N LEU A 710 12.17 4.61 16.03
CA LEU A 710 11.73 4.34 14.66
C LEU A 710 12.58 5.10 13.62
N HIS A 711 13.03 6.31 13.93
CA HIS A 711 13.93 7.09 13.07
C HIS A 711 15.24 6.35 12.83
N ASP A 712 15.87 5.84 13.88
CA ASP A 712 17.15 5.15 13.76
C ASP A 712 17.01 3.83 13.00
N LEU A 713 15.88 3.13 13.18
CA LEU A 713 15.57 1.93 12.40
C LEU A 713 15.35 2.26 10.91
N ALA A 714 14.54 3.27 10.60
CA ALA A 714 14.24 3.66 9.21
C ALA A 714 15.45 4.23 8.47
N ARG A 715 16.41 4.81 9.20
CA ARG A 715 17.71 5.25 8.67
C ARG A 715 18.64 4.09 8.30
N ALA A 716 18.40 2.92 8.88
CA ALA A 716 19.19 1.71 8.67
C ALA A 716 18.49 0.64 7.82
N ASP A 717 17.22 0.85 7.48
CA ASP A 717 16.41 -0.10 6.74
C ASP A 717 15.35 0.63 5.94
N SER A 718 15.61 0.76 4.64
CA SER A 718 14.74 1.53 3.75
C SER A 718 13.37 0.89 3.54
N ARG A 719 13.14 -0.36 3.96
CA ARG A 719 11.83 -1.02 3.87
C ARG A 719 10.85 -0.50 4.92
N LEU A 720 11.35 0.03 6.03
CA LEU A 720 10.51 0.51 7.13
C LEU A 720 9.82 1.81 6.74
N GLY A 721 8.51 1.83 6.93
CA GLY A 721 7.63 2.90 6.48
C GLY A 721 7.09 2.69 5.07
N PHE A 722 7.72 1.87 4.23
CA PHE A 722 7.31 1.71 2.84
C PHE A 722 6.18 0.67 2.66
N GLU A 723 5.15 1.07 1.93
CA GLU A 723 4.03 0.25 1.48
C GLU A 723 3.65 0.67 0.04
N ALA A 724 3.27 -0.29 -0.81
CA ALA A 724 3.21 -0.08 -2.26
C ALA A 724 2.23 1.03 -2.73
N THR A 725 1.11 1.23 -2.03
CA THR A 725 0.03 2.15 -2.45
C THR A 725 0.01 3.49 -1.73
N ASN A 726 0.61 3.59 -0.54
CA ASN A 726 0.75 4.83 0.24
C ASN A 726 2.20 5.34 0.25
N HIS A 727 3.10 4.60 -0.41
CA HIS A 727 4.55 4.78 -0.45
C HIS A 727 5.12 4.77 0.98
N TYR A 728 5.97 5.71 1.34
CA TYR A 728 6.40 5.83 2.73
C TYR A 728 5.30 6.44 3.59
N ALA A 729 4.83 5.72 4.63
CA ALA A 729 3.94 6.19 5.68
C ALA A 729 4.54 7.38 6.45
N TYR A 730 5.87 7.39 6.61
CA TYR A 730 6.66 8.42 7.24
C TYR A 730 8.04 8.54 6.59
N THR A 731 8.59 9.74 6.63
CA THR A 731 9.98 10.05 6.29
C THR A 731 10.81 10.24 7.56
N LEU A 732 12.14 10.31 7.45
CA LEU A 732 12.99 10.68 8.59
C LEU A 732 12.60 12.05 9.16
N ASN A 733 12.22 13.00 8.30
CA ASN A 733 11.80 14.34 8.72
C ASN A 733 10.45 14.34 9.43
N ASP A 734 9.52 13.45 9.07
CA ASP A 734 8.26 13.29 9.80
C ASP A 734 8.51 12.80 11.24
N LEU A 735 9.43 11.84 11.42
CA LEU A 735 9.76 11.31 12.75
C LEU A 735 10.51 12.35 13.61
N ARG A 736 11.36 13.16 12.99
CA ARG A 736 11.98 14.32 13.66
C ARG A 736 10.93 15.40 13.99
N GLU A 737 9.98 15.64 13.10
CA GLU A 737 8.87 16.59 13.32
C GLU A 737 8.02 16.16 14.51
N LYS A 738 7.77 14.86 14.67
CA LYS A 738 7.06 14.34 15.84
C LYS A 738 7.75 14.72 17.15
N VAL A 739 9.08 14.64 17.21
CA VAL A 739 9.85 15.09 18.39
C VAL A 739 9.63 16.59 18.62
N LEU A 740 9.70 17.42 17.58
CA LEU A 740 9.41 18.86 17.70
C LEU A 740 7.98 19.13 18.23
N ASN A 741 7.00 18.40 17.69
CA ASN A 741 5.60 18.50 18.09
C ASN A 741 5.41 18.13 19.56
N CYS A 742 5.96 17.01 20.02
CA CYS A 742 5.88 16.58 21.41
C CYS A 742 6.62 17.54 22.37
N THR A 743 7.83 18.01 22.02
CA THR A 743 8.58 18.98 22.82
C THR A 743 7.82 20.30 22.95
N HIS A 744 7.21 20.78 21.87
CA HIS A 744 6.36 21.96 21.89
C HIS A 744 5.14 21.79 22.81
N LEU A 745 4.41 20.67 22.68
CA LEU A 745 3.26 20.37 23.54
C LEU A 745 3.64 20.21 25.01
N ARG A 746 4.80 19.62 25.29
CA ARG A 746 5.32 19.45 26.65
C ARG A 746 5.59 20.81 27.30
N ALA A 747 6.18 21.75 26.54
CA ALA A 747 6.38 23.11 27.02
C ALA A 747 5.03 23.83 27.25
N LEU A 748 4.07 23.69 26.34
CA LEU A 748 2.75 24.30 26.44
C LEU A 748 1.94 23.77 27.63
N LEU A 749 1.87 22.45 27.78
CA LEU A 749 1.03 21.76 28.76
C LEU A 749 1.72 21.53 30.11
N GLY A 750 3.04 21.71 30.19
CA GLY A 750 3.80 21.62 31.44
C GLY A 750 3.85 22.93 32.23
N THR A 751 3.50 24.06 31.60
CA THR A 751 3.41 25.38 32.25
C THR A 751 2.00 25.73 32.74
N SER A 752 1.01 24.92 32.38
CA SER A 752 -0.41 25.01 32.79
C SER A 752 -0.70 24.02 33.89
#